data_AF-A0A193G3U8-F1
#
_entry.id   AF-A0A193G3U8-F1
#
_cell.length_a   1.000
_cell.length_b   1.000
_cell.length_c   1.000
_cell.angle_alpha   90.00
_cell.angle_beta   90.00
_cell.angle_gamma   90.00
#
_symmetry.space_group_name_H-M   'P 1'
#
loop_
_entity.id
_entity.type
_entity.pdbx_description
1 polymer ?
#
loop_
_entity_poly.entity_id
_entity_poly.type
_entity_poly.pdbx_seq_one_letter_code
_entity_poly.pdbx_strand_id
1 'polypeptide(L)'
;MSPASSAAGAIAFDVALAWSGHLRRALDARPDLHAWLRDEGVTQALTPAVLRTWRDALAGTQAETLPVAECRAVLRRLRERVFCALMVRDLAGAASLEEVVGAMTALADLAVAEAYRSVATDLAGVHGAPIDPTTGAPQEMLIMGMGKLGGQELNVSSDIDLVMLYGEEGETPGPRRLSNHEFYGRLTQRMMPVLSERDANGHVFRTDLRLRPDGDGGPLAWSLDALEHYLVGQGREWERYAWLKARPMPARAFAGSDPEPHLRHMESLRQPFVYRKYFDFDALAALRALRERIRLDWERRALARNGMDSALNIKLGEGGIREIEFVVQLSQLIRGGRMPALQVRGLLPALHCEREAGLIPPQDAQRLEAAYRFLRRVEHALQYREDEQTHLLPAEPAQRAGLAAALRMDPDAFERTLAEHRGFVEETFRNAFRLAGVGDGDGGAGASRNPQPTNGPDGARSAASGPGAAAGARPARPGEANGGRHVPGGNGADAETDPESALLDEIHALFGEDAAQLSNRARALLDSPRLRTLPHTSRQRVDTLLPMTLRAAARTGAPAAAAVRLFDLIEAIAQRSAYLALLAEYPDTLARIARMMAASPWAAQYLTQHPLLLDSLIDWRTLHEPLDFGAMARQQRADLDACLLPDGSPDIERQMNLMRDVQRQASFQLLAQDLEGELTVEKLADQLSALADMLLAETLRRVWPLVNKLPGAEPRFAVVAYGKLGGKELGYVSDLDLVFLYDDPREDAAEVYAKLGRRMASWLSTMTSSGRLYEIDLRLRPDGDAGLLAVSVEGFAEYQRKHAWVWEHQALTRARFAAGDPGVGARFEAVRKEILLQPRDAAKVRAEVLAMREKISAGHPNKTDKFDLKHDRGGMVDVEFVTQYLVLTQAAAHPVLVGNLGNIALLGIAAREGLVDPAVAARAADAYRTLRRMQHQIRLQGQEKARVAPGVLGAERDAVVLLWNAVLGDAPAAHA
;
A
#
# COMPACT_ATOMS: atom_id res chain seq x y z
N MET A 1 -22.11 47.98 -27.99
CA MET A 1 -22.76 46.69 -27.66
C MET A 1 -23.89 46.47 -28.65
N SER A 2 -24.09 45.25 -29.15
CA SER A 2 -25.19 44.94 -30.07
C SER A 2 -26.48 44.59 -29.31
N PRO A 3 -27.68 44.95 -29.80
CA PRO A 3 -28.93 44.81 -29.04
C PRO A 3 -29.30 43.37 -28.66
N ALA A 4 -28.81 42.36 -29.40
CA ALA A 4 -28.97 40.95 -29.04
C ALA A 4 -28.26 40.59 -27.72
N SER A 5 -27.16 41.25 -27.39
CA SER A 5 -26.41 41.02 -26.14
C SER A 5 -27.13 41.60 -24.92
N SER A 6 -27.77 42.77 -25.04
CA SER A 6 -28.59 43.34 -23.97
C SER A 6 -29.89 42.57 -23.74
N ALA A 7 -30.51 42.05 -24.81
CA ALA A 7 -31.71 41.21 -24.69
C ALA A 7 -31.44 39.91 -23.92
N ALA A 8 -30.33 39.22 -24.23
CA ALA A 8 -29.91 38.02 -23.50
C ALA A 8 -29.58 38.31 -22.01
N GLY A 9 -28.94 39.46 -21.73
CA GLY A 9 -28.62 39.89 -20.37
C GLY A 9 -29.85 40.25 -19.52
N ALA A 10 -30.91 40.79 -20.12
CA ALA A 10 -32.16 41.06 -19.41
C ALA A 10 -32.87 39.75 -19.02
N ILE A 11 -33.07 38.84 -19.99
CA ILE A 11 -33.73 37.54 -19.77
C ILE A 11 -33.00 36.70 -18.70
N ALA A 12 -31.66 36.80 -18.65
CA ALA A 12 -30.84 36.18 -17.61
C ALA A 12 -31.15 36.67 -16.19
N PHE A 13 -31.42 37.97 -16.02
CA PHE A 13 -31.75 38.60 -14.73
C PHE A 13 -33.16 38.18 -14.27
N ASP A 14 -34.12 38.15 -15.21
CA ASP A 14 -35.51 37.78 -14.94
C ASP A 14 -35.66 36.33 -14.43
N VAL A 15 -34.87 35.38 -14.96
CA VAL A 15 -34.88 33.98 -14.48
C VAL A 15 -34.41 33.88 -13.03
N ALA A 16 -33.33 34.57 -12.67
CA ALA A 16 -32.83 34.59 -11.29
C ALA A 16 -33.83 35.26 -10.33
N LEU A 17 -34.47 36.35 -10.75
CA LEU A 17 -35.52 37.02 -9.99
C LEU A 17 -36.82 36.22 -9.88
N ALA A 18 -37.16 35.38 -10.86
CA ALA A 18 -38.32 34.49 -10.77
C ALA A 18 -38.08 33.36 -9.76
N TRP A 19 -36.90 32.76 -9.78
CA TRP A 19 -36.58 31.62 -8.91
C TRP A 19 -36.25 32.01 -7.46
N SER A 20 -35.37 32.99 -7.25
CA SER A 20 -34.83 33.28 -5.90
C SER A 20 -35.70 34.27 -5.11
N GLY A 21 -36.25 33.80 -3.98
CA GLY A 21 -36.83 34.66 -2.95
C GLY A 21 -35.78 35.49 -2.22
N HIS A 22 -34.56 34.96 -2.07
CA HIS A 22 -33.44 35.70 -1.50
C HIS A 22 -33.08 36.93 -2.33
N LEU A 23 -32.87 36.77 -3.64
CA LEU A 23 -32.45 37.86 -4.53
C LEU A 23 -33.46 39.00 -4.55
N ARG A 24 -34.77 38.68 -4.67
CA ARG A 24 -35.84 39.69 -4.61
C ARG A 24 -35.73 40.54 -3.35
N ARG A 25 -35.73 39.90 -2.16
CA ARG A 25 -35.63 40.61 -0.87
C ARG A 25 -34.35 41.42 -0.72
N ALA A 26 -33.22 40.92 -1.23
CA ALA A 26 -31.94 41.62 -1.18
C ALA A 26 -31.97 42.91 -2.04
N LEU A 27 -32.48 42.85 -3.27
CA LEU A 27 -32.54 44.02 -4.15
C LEU A 27 -33.65 45.02 -3.75
N ASP A 28 -34.77 44.54 -3.22
CA ASP A 28 -35.83 45.39 -2.65
C ASP A 28 -35.32 46.18 -1.43
N ALA A 29 -34.52 45.56 -0.58
CA ALA A 29 -33.92 46.21 0.60
C ALA A 29 -32.73 47.12 0.26
N ARG A 30 -32.06 46.91 -0.88
CA ARG A 30 -30.80 47.57 -1.26
C ARG A 30 -30.80 48.02 -2.74
N PRO A 31 -31.42 49.17 -3.05
CA PRO A 31 -31.40 49.74 -4.41
C PRO A 31 -29.98 50.02 -4.95
N ASP A 32 -29.00 50.27 -4.07
CA ASP A 32 -27.58 50.42 -4.43
C ASP A 32 -26.97 49.11 -4.93
N LEU A 33 -27.34 47.98 -4.30
CA LEU A 33 -26.95 46.63 -4.75
C LEU A 33 -27.61 46.30 -6.09
N HIS A 34 -28.89 46.65 -6.28
CA HIS A 34 -29.61 46.41 -7.53
C HIS A 34 -28.96 47.16 -8.71
N ALA A 35 -28.74 48.46 -8.59
CA ALA A 35 -28.10 49.25 -9.65
C ALA A 35 -26.71 48.68 -9.99
N TRP A 36 -25.87 48.45 -8.97
CA TRP A 36 -24.53 47.89 -9.14
C TRP A 36 -24.55 46.49 -9.77
N LEU A 37 -25.45 45.59 -9.35
CA LEU A 37 -25.52 44.22 -9.85
C LEU A 37 -25.90 44.16 -11.33
N ARG A 38 -26.82 45.03 -11.76
CA ARG A 38 -27.29 45.17 -13.15
C ARG A 38 -26.22 45.80 -14.05
N ASP A 39 -25.57 46.87 -13.58
CA ASP A 39 -24.72 47.71 -14.42
C ASP A 39 -23.25 47.26 -14.45
N GLU A 40 -22.77 46.59 -13.38
CA GLU A 40 -21.39 46.13 -13.24
C GLU A 40 -21.28 44.64 -12.84
N GLY A 41 -22.04 44.22 -11.82
CA GLY A 41 -21.73 43.02 -11.02
C GLY A 41 -21.71 41.69 -11.76
N VAL A 42 -22.49 41.55 -12.83
CA VAL A 42 -22.61 40.30 -13.61
C VAL A 42 -21.77 40.28 -14.91
N THR A 43 -21.12 41.40 -15.24
CA THR A 43 -20.53 41.66 -16.57
C THR A 43 -19.30 40.82 -16.92
N GLN A 44 -18.63 40.23 -15.93
CA GLN A 44 -17.39 39.47 -16.07
C GLN A 44 -17.38 38.25 -15.14
N ALA A 45 -16.45 37.32 -15.36
CA ALA A 45 -16.27 36.15 -14.49
C ALA A 45 -15.66 36.52 -13.13
N LEU A 46 -16.14 35.88 -12.05
CA LEU A 46 -15.76 36.23 -10.68
C LEU A 46 -14.43 35.59 -10.26
N THR A 47 -13.33 36.23 -10.65
CA THR A 47 -11.96 35.80 -10.32
C THR A 47 -11.49 36.35 -8.96
N PRO A 48 -10.44 35.76 -8.34
CA PRO A 48 -9.83 36.31 -7.11
C PRO A 48 -9.34 37.76 -7.23
N ALA A 49 -9.05 38.25 -8.44
CA ALA A 49 -8.70 39.65 -8.68
C ALA A 49 -9.94 40.55 -8.56
N VAL A 50 -11.05 40.17 -9.20
CA VAL A 50 -12.34 40.89 -9.11
C VAL A 50 -12.83 40.99 -7.67
N LEU A 51 -12.74 39.88 -6.91
CA LEU A 51 -13.10 39.84 -5.49
C LEU A 51 -12.25 40.79 -4.64
N ARG A 52 -10.95 40.94 -4.92
CA ARG A 52 -10.08 41.94 -4.25
C ARG A 52 -10.48 43.37 -4.62
N THR A 53 -10.70 43.67 -5.90
CA THR A 53 -11.18 45.01 -6.32
C THR A 53 -12.51 45.37 -5.66
N TRP A 54 -13.43 44.42 -5.50
CA TRP A 54 -14.69 44.64 -4.79
C TRP A 54 -14.50 44.81 -3.27
N ARG A 55 -13.55 44.10 -2.65
CA ARG A 55 -13.13 44.29 -1.24
C ARG A 55 -12.60 45.71 -1.01
N ASP A 56 -11.66 46.16 -1.84
CA ASP A 56 -11.05 47.50 -1.72
C ASP A 56 -12.08 48.61 -1.94
N ALA A 57 -12.97 48.45 -2.93
CA ALA A 57 -14.06 49.39 -3.19
C ALA A 57 -15.14 49.41 -2.08
N LEU A 58 -15.29 48.34 -1.30
CA LEU A 58 -16.19 48.28 -0.14
C LEU A 58 -15.57 48.85 1.13
N ALA A 59 -14.24 48.73 1.28
CA ALA A 59 -13.46 49.32 2.37
C ALA A 59 -13.14 50.82 2.14
N GLY A 60 -13.15 51.28 0.89
CA GLY A 60 -12.71 52.64 0.53
C GLY A 60 -11.19 52.86 0.66
N THR A 61 -10.43 51.78 0.82
CA THR A 61 -8.97 51.80 1.02
C THR A 61 -8.33 50.52 0.47
N GLN A 62 -7.06 50.61 0.09
CA GLN A 62 -6.20 49.48 -0.30
C GLN A 62 -5.33 48.98 0.87
N ALA A 63 -5.62 49.40 2.10
CA ALA A 63 -4.91 48.93 3.30
C ALA A 63 -4.95 47.40 3.42
N GLU A 64 -3.83 46.77 3.75
CA GLU A 64 -3.77 45.32 3.93
C GLU A 64 -4.54 44.86 5.18
N THR A 65 -4.50 45.62 6.27
CA THR A 65 -5.20 45.30 7.53
C THR A 65 -6.29 46.32 7.83
N LEU A 66 -7.53 45.84 7.98
CA LEU A 66 -8.67 46.62 8.48
C LEU A 66 -8.89 46.33 9.99
N PRO A 67 -9.42 47.28 10.78
CA PRO A 67 -9.93 47.02 12.13
C PRO A 67 -11.01 45.93 12.15
N VAL A 68 -11.10 45.13 13.22
CA VAL A 68 -11.95 43.93 13.29
C VAL A 68 -13.44 44.21 12.99
N ALA A 69 -13.97 45.35 13.46
CA ALA A 69 -15.35 45.75 13.20
C ALA A 69 -15.60 46.18 11.74
N GLU A 70 -14.62 46.81 11.10
CA GLU A 70 -14.69 47.23 9.69
C GLU A 70 -14.53 46.02 8.76
N CYS A 71 -13.59 45.12 9.09
CA CYS A 71 -13.43 43.81 8.44
C CYS A 71 -14.76 43.02 8.47
N ARG A 72 -15.45 42.95 9.62
CA ARG A 72 -16.80 42.36 9.75
C ARG A 72 -17.81 42.94 8.75
N ALA A 73 -17.81 44.25 8.55
CA ALA A 73 -18.77 44.93 7.68
C ALA A 73 -18.43 44.75 6.19
N VAL A 74 -17.16 44.91 5.82
CA VAL A 74 -16.67 44.76 4.44
C VAL A 74 -16.88 43.33 3.94
N LEU A 75 -16.52 42.30 4.72
CA LEU A 75 -16.65 40.91 4.30
C LEU A 75 -18.12 40.48 4.10
N ARG A 76 -19.06 40.97 4.91
CA ARG A 76 -20.50 40.69 4.72
C ARG A 76 -21.03 41.32 3.43
N ARG A 77 -20.73 42.60 3.17
CA ARG A 77 -21.11 43.29 1.92
C ARG A 77 -20.43 42.69 0.69
N LEU A 78 -19.21 42.17 0.83
CA LEU A 78 -18.51 41.44 -0.23
C LEU A 78 -19.20 40.11 -0.54
N ARG A 79 -19.59 39.35 0.49
CA ARG A 79 -20.35 38.11 0.34
C ARG A 79 -21.72 38.34 -0.30
N GLU A 80 -22.44 39.37 0.11
CA GLU A 80 -23.70 39.82 -0.51
C GLU A 80 -23.52 40.05 -2.03
N ARG A 81 -22.50 40.83 -2.42
CA ARG A 81 -22.16 41.07 -3.84
C ARG A 81 -21.81 39.79 -4.61
N VAL A 82 -20.90 38.97 -4.08
CA VAL A 82 -20.44 37.73 -4.74
C VAL A 82 -21.57 36.72 -4.89
N PHE A 83 -22.38 36.52 -3.84
CA PHE A 83 -23.49 35.55 -3.88
C PHE A 83 -24.56 35.96 -4.90
N CYS A 84 -24.96 37.24 -4.95
CA CYS A 84 -25.94 37.72 -5.92
C CYS A 84 -25.39 37.69 -7.36
N ALA A 85 -24.12 38.06 -7.57
CA ALA A 85 -23.49 38.05 -8.89
C ALA A 85 -23.30 36.62 -9.43
N LEU A 86 -22.86 35.67 -8.59
CA LEU A 86 -22.81 34.25 -8.97
C LEU A 86 -24.20 33.70 -9.28
N MET A 87 -25.19 33.98 -8.43
CA MET A 87 -26.57 33.49 -8.62
C MET A 87 -27.15 33.87 -9.98
N VAL A 88 -27.02 35.14 -10.38
CA VAL A 88 -27.49 35.58 -11.70
C VAL A 88 -26.67 34.92 -12.82
N ARG A 89 -25.34 34.84 -12.69
CA ARG A 89 -24.47 34.27 -13.74
C ARG A 89 -24.67 32.76 -13.92
N ASP A 90 -24.84 31.99 -12.86
CA ASP A 90 -25.05 30.52 -12.92
C ASP A 90 -26.43 30.15 -13.45
N LEU A 91 -27.51 30.75 -12.92
CA LEU A 91 -28.88 30.52 -13.41
C LEU A 91 -29.07 30.98 -14.86
N ALA A 92 -28.30 31.98 -15.31
CA ALA A 92 -28.23 32.38 -16.71
C ALA A 92 -27.48 31.38 -17.60
N GLY A 93 -26.63 30.49 -17.04
CA GLY A 93 -25.67 29.68 -17.79
C GLY A 93 -24.48 30.49 -18.34
N ALA A 94 -24.15 31.62 -17.69
CA ALA A 94 -23.05 32.52 -18.04
C ALA A 94 -21.79 32.31 -17.16
N ALA A 95 -21.91 31.52 -16.09
CA ALA A 95 -20.80 30.96 -15.31
C ALA A 95 -20.74 29.44 -15.54
N SER A 96 -19.54 28.85 -15.39
CA SER A 96 -19.39 27.38 -15.31
C SER A 96 -19.31 26.92 -13.85
N LEU A 97 -19.44 25.62 -13.61
CA LEU A 97 -19.29 25.04 -12.27
C LEU A 97 -17.96 25.46 -11.61
N GLU A 98 -16.88 25.47 -12.40
CA GLU A 98 -15.54 25.87 -12.01
C GLU A 98 -15.45 27.36 -11.62
N GLU A 99 -16.19 28.26 -12.31
CA GLU A 99 -16.32 29.65 -11.87
C GLU A 99 -17.06 29.73 -10.53
N VAL A 100 -18.21 29.06 -10.40
CA VAL A 100 -19.05 29.14 -9.20
C VAL A 100 -18.31 28.65 -7.96
N VAL A 101 -17.73 27.45 -8.00
CA VAL A 101 -17.02 26.90 -6.84
C VAL A 101 -15.65 27.56 -6.62
N GLY A 102 -15.00 28.01 -7.69
CA GLY A 102 -13.74 28.76 -7.62
C GLY A 102 -13.92 30.13 -6.97
N ALA A 103 -14.98 30.86 -7.32
CA ALA A 103 -15.32 32.15 -6.73
C ALA A 103 -15.73 32.03 -5.26
N MET A 104 -16.53 31.03 -4.89
CA MET A 104 -16.89 30.77 -3.49
C MET A 104 -15.66 30.35 -2.66
N THR A 105 -14.78 29.51 -3.20
CA THR A 105 -13.50 29.15 -2.58
C THR A 105 -12.59 30.36 -2.41
N ALA A 106 -12.48 31.22 -3.43
CA ALA A 106 -11.68 32.45 -3.38
C ALA A 106 -12.23 33.49 -2.38
N LEU A 107 -13.56 33.56 -2.23
CA LEU A 107 -14.20 34.37 -1.18
C LEU A 107 -13.89 33.83 0.21
N ALA A 108 -13.87 32.51 0.41
CA ALA A 108 -13.50 31.88 1.68
C ALA A 108 -12.01 32.10 2.03
N ASP A 109 -11.11 31.87 1.08
CA ASP A 109 -9.67 32.15 1.23
C ASP A 109 -9.42 33.62 1.60
N LEU A 110 -10.06 34.56 0.89
CA LEU A 110 -9.96 36.00 1.19
C LEU A 110 -10.55 36.33 2.57
N ALA A 111 -11.77 35.89 2.87
CA ALA A 111 -12.45 36.22 4.12
C ALA A 111 -11.69 35.71 5.35
N VAL A 112 -11.16 34.48 5.29
CA VAL A 112 -10.34 33.90 6.36
C VAL A 112 -9.01 34.65 6.49
N ALA A 113 -8.35 35.01 5.38
CA ALA A 113 -7.10 35.77 5.43
C ALA A 113 -7.27 37.18 6.02
N GLU A 114 -8.33 37.89 5.65
CA GLU A 114 -8.67 39.22 6.20
C GLU A 114 -9.04 39.16 7.69
N ALA A 115 -9.86 38.17 8.09
CA ALA A 115 -10.26 37.97 9.48
C ALA A 115 -9.07 37.55 10.36
N TYR A 116 -8.22 36.65 9.86
CA TYR A 116 -6.97 36.25 10.51
C TYR A 116 -6.07 37.46 10.73
N ARG A 117 -5.73 38.20 9.66
CA ARG A 117 -4.82 39.36 9.73
C ARG A 117 -5.32 40.42 10.70
N SER A 118 -6.60 40.77 10.61
CA SER A 118 -7.24 41.77 11.48
C SER A 118 -7.15 41.39 12.96
N VAL A 119 -7.47 40.14 13.32
CA VAL A 119 -7.45 39.66 14.72
C VAL A 119 -6.02 39.41 15.22
N ALA A 120 -5.13 38.92 14.35
CA ALA A 120 -3.72 38.68 14.66
C ALA A 120 -2.97 39.99 14.98
N THR A 121 -3.15 41.04 14.17
CA THR A 121 -2.55 42.36 14.42
C THR A 121 -3.06 42.98 15.74
N ASP A 122 -4.36 42.88 16.02
CA ASP A 122 -4.96 43.39 17.26
C ASP A 122 -4.45 42.65 18.51
N LEU A 123 -4.36 41.32 18.48
CA LEU A 123 -3.76 40.54 19.57
C LEU A 123 -2.25 40.82 19.74
N ALA A 124 -1.50 40.88 18.64
CA ALA A 124 -0.06 41.15 18.68
C ALA A 124 0.26 42.57 19.19
N GLY A 125 -0.63 43.54 19.02
CA GLY A 125 -0.50 44.88 19.61
C GLY A 125 -0.49 44.89 21.16
N VAL A 126 -1.02 43.85 21.80
CA VAL A 126 -1.02 43.68 23.27
C VAL A 126 0.01 42.65 23.74
N HIS A 127 0.16 41.55 22.99
CA HIS A 127 0.89 40.36 23.41
C HIS A 127 2.25 40.18 22.71
N GLY A 128 2.53 40.92 21.64
CA GLY A 128 3.57 40.58 20.66
C GLY A 128 3.13 39.45 19.72
N ALA A 129 3.85 39.26 18.61
CA ALA A 129 3.62 38.11 17.72
C ALA A 129 4.19 36.82 18.34
N PRO A 130 3.58 35.64 18.10
CA PRO A 130 4.19 34.34 18.39
C PRO A 130 5.57 34.21 17.73
N ILE A 131 6.54 33.65 18.46
CA ILE A 131 7.91 33.46 17.99
C ILE A 131 8.20 31.97 17.89
N ASP A 132 8.88 31.58 16.80
CA ASP A 132 9.54 30.29 16.64
C ASP A 132 10.87 30.31 17.43
N PRO A 133 11.06 29.43 18.43
CA PRO A 133 12.20 29.50 19.35
C PRO A 133 13.54 29.10 18.70
N THR A 134 13.51 28.41 17.56
CA THR A 134 14.68 27.90 16.85
C THR A 134 15.27 28.96 15.92
N THR A 135 14.41 29.78 15.30
CA THR A 135 14.78 30.82 14.33
C THR A 135 14.74 32.24 14.91
N GLY A 136 13.97 32.46 15.98
CA GLY A 136 13.68 33.79 16.52
C GLY A 136 12.74 34.63 15.65
N ALA A 137 12.17 34.07 14.59
CA ALA A 137 11.26 34.75 13.67
C ALA A 137 9.78 34.67 14.12
N PRO A 138 8.91 35.59 13.66
CA PRO A 138 7.47 35.45 13.89
C PRO A 138 6.88 34.22 13.20
N GLN A 139 6.15 33.41 13.94
CA GLN A 139 5.44 32.24 13.43
C GLN A 139 4.01 32.63 12.99
N GLU A 140 3.46 31.98 11.98
CA GLU A 140 2.06 32.15 11.55
C GLU A 140 1.18 30.97 11.99
N MET A 141 -0.13 31.19 12.07
CA MET A 141 -1.10 30.10 12.18
C MET A 141 -1.36 29.50 10.81
N LEU A 142 -1.10 28.21 10.64
CA LEU A 142 -1.46 27.48 9.43
C LEU A 142 -2.95 27.14 9.48
N ILE A 143 -3.75 27.73 8.59
CA ILE A 143 -5.19 27.48 8.51
C ILE A 143 -5.45 26.44 7.42
N MET A 144 -5.95 25.27 7.80
CA MET A 144 -6.24 24.17 6.90
C MET A 144 -7.72 24.19 6.52
N GLY A 145 -8.03 24.48 5.26
CA GLY A 145 -9.34 24.29 4.68
C GLY A 145 -9.58 22.81 4.38
N MET A 146 -10.65 22.24 4.94
CA MET A 146 -10.99 20.82 4.85
C MET A 146 -12.14 20.60 3.84
N GLY A 147 -12.48 19.34 3.57
CA GLY A 147 -13.67 18.98 2.80
C GLY A 147 -13.75 19.67 1.44
N LYS A 148 -14.84 20.41 1.19
CA LYS A 148 -15.08 21.13 -0.07
C LYS A 148 -14.17 22.34 -0.26
N LEU A 149 -13.87 23.08 0.82
CA LEU A 149 -12.95 24.22 0.79
C LEU A 149 -11.51 23.78 0.51
N GLY A 150 -11.13 22.63 1.07
CA GLY A 150 -9.85 21.99 0.79
C GLY A 150 -9.71 21.55 -0.67
N GLY A 151 -10.74 20.88 -1.18
CA GLY A 151 -10.83 20.43 -2.58
C GLY A 151 -11.12 21.53 -3.62
N GLN A 152 -11.18 22.81 -3.22
CA GLN A 152 -11.53 23.97 -4.06
C GLN A 152 -12.88 23.83 -4.79
N GLU A 153 -13.83 23.11 -4.17
CA GLU A 153 -15.15 22.77 -4.69
C GLU A 153 -16.28 23.23 -3.75
N LEU A 154 -16.11 24.42 -3.15
CA LEU A 154 -17.06 25.00 -2.20
C LEU A 154 -18.38 25.42 -2.87
N ASN A 155 -19.50 24.93 -2.34
CA ASN A 155 -20.84 25.28 -2.81
C ASN A 155 -21.29 26.67 -2.32
N VAL A 156 -22.30 27.22 -2.99
CA VAL A 156 -22.82 28.59 -2.82
C VAL A 156 -23.42 28.87 -1.44
N SER A 157 -24.04 27.88 -0.79
CA SER A 157 -24.38 27.93 0.64
C SER A 157 -23.86 26.67 1.34
N SER A 158 -22.69 26.79 1.98
CA SER A 158 -22.07 25.72 2.78
C SER A 158 -21.26 26.30 3.94
N ASP A 159 -21.05 25.47 4.95
CA ASP A 159 -20.12 25.76 6.03
C ASP A 159 -18.67 25.63 5.52
N ILE A 160 -17.73 26.33 6.15
CA ILE A 160 -16.30 26.15 5.94
C ILE A 160 -15.71 25.30 7.08
N ASP A 161 -15.30 24.09 6.73
CA ASP A 161 -14.61 23.16 7.63
C ASP A 161 -13.13 23.60 7.76
N LEU A 162 -12.68 23.94 8.98
CA LEU A 162 -11.34 24.47 9.24
C LEU A 162 -10.61 23.71 10.37
N VAL A 163 -9.29 23.54 10.23
CA VAL A 163 -8.39 23.08 11.31
C VAL A 163 -7.24 24.10 11.43
N MET A 164 -6.92 24.51 12.66
CA MET A 164 -5.87 25.49 12.93
C MET A 164 -4.63 24.78 13.48
N LEU A 165 -3.48 25.01 12.85
CA LEU A 165 -2.19 24.47 13.27
C LEU A 165 -1.18 25.61 13.47
N TYR A 166 -0.10 25.34 14.17
CA TYR A 166 1.11 26.16 14.21
C TYR A 166 2.32 25.22 14.31
N GLY A 167 3.53 25.72 14.02
CA GLY A 167 4.77 24.95 14.15
C GLY A 167 5.14 24.69 15.60
N GLU A 168 6.17 25.39 16.06
CA GLU A 168 6.79 25.20 17.36
C GLU A 168 5.96 25.77 18.52
N GLU A 169 6.08 25.17 19.70
CA GLU A 169 5.67 25.80 20.96
C GLU A 169 6.64 26.94 21.35
N GLY A 170 6.13 27.90 22.12
CA GLY A 170 6.89 29.11 22.47
C GLY A 170 6.03 30.14 23.22
N GLU A 171 6.58 31.33 23.40
CA GLU A 171 5.89 32.46 24.03
C GLU A 171 5.90 33.71 23.15
N THR A 172 4.85 34.54 23.28
CA THR A 172 4.83 35.89 22.70
C THR A 172 5.69 36.87 23.53
N PRO A 173 6.45 37.80 22.91
CA PRO A 173 7.48 38.59 23.59
C PRO A 173 6.96 39.85 24.30
N GLY A 174 5.66 40.16 24.21
CA GLY A 174 5.07 41.41 24.70
C GLY A 174 4.90 41.52 26.23
N PRO A 175 4.38 42.66 26.72
CA PRO A 175 4.26 42.96 28.16
C PRO A 175 3.27 42.06 28.90
N ARG A 176 2.41 41.33 28.18
CA ARG A 176 1.62 40.21 28.68
C ARG A 176 1.91 39.02 27.77
N ARG A 177 2.84 38.16 28.17
CA ARG A 177 3.14 36.93 27.40
C ARG A 177 1.94 36.01 27.35
N LEU A 178 1.85 35.25 26.26
CA LEU A 178 1.00 34.07 26.11
C LEU A 178 1.86 32.95 25.54
N SER A 179 1.50 31.70 25.82
CA SER A 179 2.00 30.58 25.01
C SER A 179 1.50 30.69 23.56
N ASN A 180 2.26 30.14 22.60
CA ASN A 180 1.83 30.04 21.20
C ASN A 180 0.45 29.37 21.11
N HIS A 181 0.25 28.26 21.85
CA HIS A 181 -1.04 27.59 22.04
C HIS A 181 -2.19 28.54 22.43
N GLU A 182 -2.03 29.31 23.51
CA GLU A 182 -3.06 30.25 23.97
C GLU A 182 -3.31 31.39 22.98
N PHE A 183 -2.26 31.91 22.34
CA PHE A 183 -2.40 33.00 21.38
C PHE A 183 -3.26 32.55 20.20
N TYR A 184 -2.94 31.41 19.58
CA TYR A 184 -3.69 30.88 18.45
C TYR A 184 -5.09 30.37 18.83
N GLY A 185 -5.27 29.83 20.04
CA GLY A 185 -6.59 29.51 20.58
C GLY A 185 -7.48 30.76 20.72
N ARG A 186 -6.96 31.85 21.30
CA ARG A 186 -7.68 33.13 21.46
C ARG A 186 -7.91 33.83 20.11
N LEU A 187 -6.96 33.75 19.18
CA LEU A 187 -7.10 34.25 17.81
C LEU A 187 -8.27 33.53 17.12
N THR A 188 -8.30 32.21 17.17
CA THR A 188 -9.39 31.39 16.61
C THR A 188 -10.74 31.78 17.20
N GLN A 189 -10.85 31.89 18.54
CA GLN A 189 -12.08 32.32 19.23
C GLN A 189 -12.58 33.70 18.78
N ARG A 190 -11.66 34.65 18.51
CA ARG A 190 -12.01 36.00 18.04
C ARG A 190 -12.24 36.09 16.53
N MET A 191 -11.68 35.17 15.75
CA MET A 191 -11.82 35.11 14.29
C MET A 191 -13.16 34.50 13.86
N MET A 192 -13.66 33.46 14.54
CA MET A 192 -14.93 32.82 14.14
C MET A 192 -16.12 33.80 14.07
N PRO A 193 -16.37 34.69 15.06
CA PRO A 193 -17.49 35.65 14.99
C PRO A 193 -17.37 36.68 13.85
N VAL A 194 -16.16 36.94 13.33
CA VAL A 194 -15.99 37.81 12.15
C VAL A 194 -16.67 37.20 10.92
N LEU A 195 -16.58 35.87 10.80
CA LEU A 195 -17.05 35.08 9.66
C LEU A 195 -18.50 34.61 9.83
N SER A 196 -18.85 34.04 10.99
CA SER A 196 -20.06 33.23 11.17
C SER A 196 -21.18 33.86 12.00
N GLU A 197 -20.91 34.90 12.79
CA GLU A 197 -21.96 35.59 13.56
C GLU A 197 -22.93 36.31 12.62
N ARG A 198 -24.24 36.27 12.94
CA ARG A 198 -25.27 36.95 12.14
C ARG A 198 -25.60 38.31 12.73
N ASP A 199 -25.40 39.36 11.95
CA ASP A 199 -25.87 40.72 12.24
C ASP A 199 -26.85 41.21 11.16
N ALA A 200 -27.20 42.50 11.16
CA ALA A 200 -28.14 43.10 10.20
C ALA A 200 -27.69 42.97 8.73
N ASN A 201 -26.40 42.72 8.47
CA ASN A 201 -25.84 42.46 7.15
C ASN A 201 -25.61 40.96 6.90
N GLY A 202 -26.23 40.09 7.70
CA GLY A 202 -26.09 38.63 7.61
C GLY A 202 -24.77 38.11 8.20
N HIS A 203 -24.14 37.19 7.48
CA HIS A 203 -22.88 36.51 7.85
C HIS A 203 -22.06 36.20 6.58
N VAL A 204 -20.77 35.92 6.73
CA VAL A 204 -19.87 35.61 5.61
C VAL A 204 -19.93 34.11 5.30
N PHE A 205 -19.55 33.27 6.27
CA PHE A 205 -19.63 31.80 6.20
C PHE A 205 -19.93 31.24 7.58
N ARG A 206 -20.74 30.18 7.64
CA ARG A 206 -20.80 29.32 8.83
C ARG A 206 -19.48 28.54 8.94
N THR A 207 -18.97 28.37 10.15
CA THR A 207 -17.64 27.80 10.43
C THR A 207 -17.77 26.51 11.22
N ASP A 208 -17.14 25.43 10.78
CA ASP A 208 -17.07 24.16 11.52
C ASP A 208 -15.61 23.82 11.87
N LEU A 209 -15.37 23.46 13.13
CA LEU A 209 -14.06 23.10 13.67
C LEU A 209 -13.99 21.64 14.14
N ARG A 210 -15.02 20.83 13.85
CA ARG A 210 -15.15 19.45 14.37
C ARG A 210 -14.28 18.40 13.68
N LEU A 211 -13.63 18.77 12.57
CA LEU A 211 -12.63 17.93 11.89
C LEU A 211 -11.21 18.09 12.45
N ARG A 212 -11.02 18.91 13.51
CA ARG A 212 -9.76 18.97 14.26
C ARG A 212 -9.57 17.70 15.12
N PRO A 213 -8.33 17.34 15.49
CA PRO A 213 -8.09 16.22 16.40
C PRO A 213 -8.88 16.34 17.71
N ASP A 214 -9.40 15.21 18.20
CA ASP A 214 -10.35 15.08 19.32
C ASP A 214 -11.68 15.85 19.17
N GLY A 215 -11.98 16.36 17.98
CA GLY A 215 -13.25 17.01 17.66
C GLY A 215 -13.57 18.16 18.62
N ASP A 216 -14.80 18.24 19.10
CA ASP A 216 -15.22 19.31 20.02
C ASP A 216 -14.52 19.30 21.38
N GLY A 217 -13.93 18.17 21.80
CA GLY A 217 -13.13 18.08 23.04
C GLY A 217 -11.69 18.58 22.90
N GLY A 218 -11.14 18.61 21.68
CA GLY A 218 -9.76 19.02 21.43
C GLY A 218 -9.58 20.55 21.45
N PRO A 219 -8.36 21.05 21.72
CA PRO A 219 -8.05 22.48 21.63
C PRO A 219 -8.30 23.05 20.22
N LEU A 220 -8.48 24.36 20.15
CA LEU A 220 -8.87 25.07 18.91
C LEU A 220 -7.70 25.28 17.94
N ALA A 221 -6.46 25.17 18.41
CA ALA A 221 -5.24 25.17 17.63
C ALA A 221 -4.27 24.10 18.19
N TRP A 222 -3.48 23.48 17.31
CA TRP A 222 -2.54 22.39 17.64
C TRP A 222 -1.14 22.71 17.11
N SER A 223 -0.09 22.35 17.84
CA SER A 223 1.28 22.28 17.30
C SER A 223 1.41 21.14 16.29
N LEU A 224 2.40 21.20 15.39
CA LEU A 224 2.66 20.11 14.45
C LEU A 224 3.09 18.83 15.17
N ASP A 225 3.88 18.93 16.23
CA ASP A 225 4.27 17.81 17.10
C ASP A 225 3.03 17.10 17.70
N ALA A 226 2.08 17.86 18.23
CA ALA A 226 0.86 17.30 18.80
C ALA A 226 -0.04 16.66 17.71
N LEU A 227 -0.05 17.22 16.50
CA LEU A 227 -0.71 16.62 15.35
C LEU A 227 -0.03 15.31 14.91
N GLU A 228 1.31 15.25 14.88
CA GLU A 228 2.05 14.02 14.56
C GLU A 228 1.69 12.90 15.54
N HIS A 229 1.81 13.17 16.85
CA HIS A 229 1.46 12.21 17.89
C HIS A 229 0.01 11.71 17.76
N TYR A 230 -0.92 12.58 17.35
CA TYR A 230 -2.30 12.19 17.06
C TYR A 230 -2.43 11.30 15.82
N LEU A 231 -1.90 11.74 14.67
CA LEU A 231 -2.06 11.03 13.39
C LEU A 231 -1.36 9.66 13.39
N VAL A 232 -0.24 9.54 14.10
CA VAL A 232 0.53 8.29 14.25
C VAL A 232 -0.09 7.37 15.31
N GLY A 233 -0.49 7.91 16.47
CA GLY A 233 -0.94 7.10 17.62
C GLY A 233 -2.43 6.80 17.70
N GLN A 234 -3.28 7.68 17.14
CA GLN A 234 -4.75 7.64 17.32
C GLN A 234 -5.55 7.82 16.02
N GLY A 235 -4.91 8.30 14.95
CA GLY A 235 -5.56 8.72 13.70
C GLY A 235 -6.36 7.61 13.02
N ARG A 236 -7.67 7.85 12.91
CA ARG A 236 -8.68 6.85 12.54
C ARG A 236 -8.84 6.75 11.02
N GLU A 237 -9.20 5.57 10.52
CA GLU A 237 -9.34 5.31 9.07
C GLU A 237 -10.35 6.25 8.35
N TRP A 238 -11.36 6.77 9.05
CA TRP A 238 -12.28 7.75 8.45
C TRP A 238 -11.71 9.18 8.39
N GLU A 239 -10.71 9.51 9.22
CA GLU A 239 -10.05 10.82 9.23
C GLU A 239 -9.12 10.94 8.02
N ARG A 240 -8.56 9.84 7.52
CA ARG A 240 -7.83 9.79 6.24
C ARG A 240 -8.67 10.32 5.06
N TYR A 241 -9.96 9.97 5.03
CA TYR A 241 -10.92 10.49 4.05
C TYR A 241 -11.17 12.01 4.20
N ALA A 242 -11.11 12.55 5.42
CA ALA A 242 -11.22 14.00 5.65
C ALA A 242 -9.92 14.76 5.28
N TRP A 243 -8.76 14.23 5.67
CA TRP A 243 -7.43 14.82 5.42
C TRP A 243 -6.97 14.70 3.97
N LEU A 244 -7.60 13.84 3.16
CA LEU A 244 -7.37 13.74 1.71
C LEU A 244 -7.51 15.08 1.01
N LYS A 245 -8.57 15.84 1.31
CA LYS A 245 -8.84 17.15 0.69
C LYS A 245 -8.18 18.33 1.40
N ALA A 246 -7.63 18.15 2.61
CA ALA A 246 -7.07 19.24 3.42
C ALA A 246 -6.05 20.07 2.63
N ARG A 247 -6.18 21.40 2.66
CA ARG A 247 -5.35 22.37 1.92
C ARG A 247 -5.00 23.57 2.81
N PRO A 248 -3.74 24.03 2.82
CA PRO A 248 -3.41 25.29 3.50
C PRO A 248 -4.06 26.49 2.79
N MET A 249 -4.66 27.38 3.57
CA MET A 249 -5.26 28.63 3.12
C MET A 249 -4.22 29.76 3.19
N PRO A 250 -4.22 30.73 2.25
CA PRO A 250 -3.21 31.78 2.17
C PRO A 250 -3.42 32.88 3.23
N ALA A 251 -3.05 32.60 4.47
CA ALA A 251 -3.12 33.53 5.60
C ALA A 251 -1.72 33.95 6.07
N ARG A 252 -1.52 35.26 6.31
CA ARG A 252 -0.28 35.84 6.86
C ARG A 252 -0.59 37.16 7.54
N ALA A 253 0.04 37.42 8.69
CA ALA A 253 -0.20 38.62 9.51
C ALA A 253 1.07 39.32 10.00
N PHE A 254 2.22 38.63 10.04
CA PHE A 254 3.44 39.16 10.65
C PHE A 254 4.52 39.46 9.61
N ALA A 255 5.14 40.63 9.73
CA ALA A 255 6.26 41.00 8.86
C ALA A 255 7.48 40.14 9.21
N GLY A 256 8.10 39.54 8.19
CA GLY A 256 9.29 38.69 8.37
C GLY A 256 9.03 37.22 8.75
N SER A 257 7.77 36.79 8.86
CA SER A 257 7.43 35.37 9.03
C SER A 257 7.74 34.53 7.78
N ASP A 258 8.02 33.24 7.94
CA ASP A 258 8.04 32.28 6.83
C ASP A 258 7.29 30.99 7.24
N PRO A 259 6.08 30.73 6.71
CA PRO A 259 5.32 29.52 7.00
C PRO A 259 5.76 28.30 6.17
N GLU A 260 6.62 28.46 5.15
CA GLU A 260 6.98 27.38 4.23
C GLU A 260 7.69 26.18 4.89
N PRO A 261 8.52 26.33 5.95
CA PRO A 261 9.04 25.20 6.72
C PRO A 261 7.94 24.40 7.42
N HIS A 262 7.02 25.08 8.12
CA HIS A 262 5.94 24.43 8.86
C HIS A 262 4.88 23.83 7.92
N LEU A 263 4.63 24.45 6.75
CA LEU A 263 3.78 23.88 5.70
C LEU A 263 4.36 22.58 5.11
N ARG A 264 5.67 22.53 4.88
CA ARG A 264 6.34 21.29 4.43
C ARG A 264 6.30 20.20 5.50
N HIS A 265 6.48 20.55 6.77
CA HIS A 265 6.32 19.60 7.88
C HIS A 265 4.88 19.06 7.95
N MET A 266 3.86 19.92 7.86
CA MET A 266 2.45 19.51 7.79
C MET A 266 2.16 18.55 6.62
N GLU A 267 2.68 18.82 5.42
CA GLU A 267 2.53 17.90 4.28
C GLU A 267 3.26 16.57 4.49
N SER A 268 4.45 16.55 5.13
CA SER A 268 5.15 15.29 5.44
C SER A 268 4.46 14.44 6.51
N LEU A 269 3.60 15.03 7.36
CA LEU A 269 2.70 14.28 8.24
C LEU A 269 1.46 13.80 7.48
N ARG A 270 0.82 14.69 6.71
CA ARG A 270 -0.45 14.44 6.02
C ARG A 270 -0.34 13.38 4.91
N GLN A 271 0.71 13.43 4.10
CA GLN A 271 0.89 12.53 2.96
C GLN A 271 0.96 11.04 3.34
N PRO A 272 1.85 10.58 4.25
CA PRO A 272 1.88 9.18 4.66
C PRO A 272 0.66 8.77 5.48
N PHE A 273 0.04 9.70 6.23
CA PHE A 273 -1.21 9.42 6.94
C PHE A 273 -2.36 9.08 5.98
N VAL A 274 -2.56 9.87 4.92
CA VAL A 274 -3.64 9.65 3.94
C VAL A 274 -3.28 8.55 2.93
N TYR A 275 -2.11 8.66 2.30
CA TYR A 275 -1.74 7.88 1.12
C TYR A 275 -0.82 6.70 1.50
N ARG A 276 -1.42 5.73 2.19
CA ARG A 276 -0.76 4.50 2.65
C ARG A 276 -0.10 3.75 1.50
N LYS A 277 1.22 3.49 1.57
CA LYS A 277 1.96 2.66 0.59
C LYS A 277 1.64 1.17 0.70
N TYR A 278 1.34 0.74 1.93
CA TYR A 278 0.83 -0.58 2.26
C TYR A 278 -0.59 -0.40 2.80
N PHE A 279 -1.54 -0.82 1.98
CA PHE A 279 -2.95 -0.89 2.30
C PHE A 279 -3.22 -2.25 2.96
N ASP A 280 -3.92 -2.27 4.10
CA ASP A 280 -4.14 -3.47 4.93
C ASP A 280 -5.64 -3.76 5.11
N PHE A 281 -5.95 -4.87 5.78
CA PHE A 281 -7.34 -5.28 6.00
C PHE A 281 -8.11 -4.41 7.00
N ASP A 282 -7.43 -3.77 7.95
CA ASP A 282 -8.10 -2.88 8.90
C ASP A 282 -8.53 -1.57 8.21
N ALA A 283 -7.71 -1.01 7.31
CA ALA A 283 -8.11 0.06 6.40
C ALA A 283 -9.22 -0.38 5.43
N LEU A 284 -9.12 -1.57 4.84
CA LEU A 284 -10.14 -2.10 3.92
C LEU A 284 -11.50 -2.29 4.63
N ALA A 285 -11.51 -2.92 5.79
CA ALA A 285 -12.69 -3.14 6.60
C ALA A 285 -13.28 -1.81 7.10
N ALA A 286 -12.45 -0.84 7.48
CA ALA A 286 -12.93 0.47 7.91
C ALA A 286 -13.48 1.34 6.76
N LEU A 287 -12.94 1.20 5.53
CA LEU A 287 -13.49 1.82 4.32
C LEU A 287 -14.78 1.14 3.87
N ARG A 288 -14.92 -0.18 4.03
CA ARG A 288 -16.21 -0.88 3.87
C ARG A 288 -17.23 -0.42 4.90
N ALA A 289 -16.83 -0.30 6.16
CA ALA A 289 -17.65 0.29 7.22
C ALA A 289 -17.90 1.80 7.01
N LEU A 290 -17.10 2.52 6.21
CA LEU A 290 -17.39 3.89 5.77
C LEU A 290 -18.42 3.89 4.64
N ARG A 291 -18.32 3.00 3.64
CA ARG A 291 -19.35 2.81 2.61
C ARG A 291 -20.72 2.49 3.22
N GLU A 292 -20.76 1.54 4.15
CA GLU A 292 -22.02 1.17 4.80
C GLU A 292 -22.50 2.25 5.78
N ARG A 293 -21.60 3.04 6.41
CA ARG A 293 -22.03 4.24 7.14
C ARG A 293 -22.57 5.34 6.23
N ILE A 294 -22.06 5.51 5.01
CA ILE A 294 -22.63 6.46 4.03
C ILE A 294 -24.09 6.08 3.71
N ARG A 295 -24.36 4.77 3.57
CA ARG A 295 -25.69 4.19 3.37
C ARG A 295 -26.61 4.24 4.61
N LEU A 296 -26.10 3.92 5.81
CA LEU A 296 -26.88 3.86 7.05
C LEU A 296 -27.01 5.20 7.82
N ASP A 297 -26.19 6.20 7.47
CA ASP A 297 -26.37 7.60 7.89
C ASP A 297 -27.62 8.23 7.27
N TRP A 298 -28.06 7.70 6.12
CA TRP A 298 -29.27 8.11 5.40
C TRP A 298 -30.51 7.53 6.06
N GLU A 299 -30.57 6.21 6.32
CA GLU A 299 -31.70 5.57 7.02
C GLU A 299 -32.03 6.25 8.35
N ARG A 300 -31.04 6.46 9.21
CA ARG A 300 -31.25 7.08 10.54
C ARG A 300 -31.67 8.55 10.47
N ARG A 301 -31.39 9.25 9.36
CA ARG A 301 -31.87 10.64 9.14
C ARG A 301 -33.24 10.69 8.47
N ALA A 302 -33.59 9.68 7.66
CA ALA A 302 -34.93 9.50 7.08
C ALA A 302 -35.95 9.04 8.13
N LEU A 303 -35.56 8.19 9.09
CA LEU A 303 -36.41 7.80 10.22
C LEU A 303 -36.77 9.00 11.14
N ALA A 304 -35.96 10.06 11.14
CA ALA A 304 -36.22 11.27 11.91
C ALA A 304 -37.13 12.30 11.20
N ARG A 305 -37.42 12.12 9.91
CA ARG A 305 -38.31 12.97 9.09
C ARG A 305 -39.01 12.13 8.02
N ASN A 306 -40.30 11.86 8.23
CA ASN A 306 -41.28 11.23 7.33
C ASN A 306 -40.70 10.76 5.98
N GLY A 307 -40.48 9.45 5.84
CA GLY A 307 -39.57 8.82 4.85
C GLY A 307 -39.77 9.08 3.35
N MET A 308 -40.70 9.94 2.92
CA MET A 308 -40.74 10.48 1.55
C MET A 308 -39.53 11.38 1.24
N ASP A 309 -38.93 12.05 2.23
CA ASP A 309 -37.77 12.94 2.05
C ASP A 309 -36.49 12.22 1.56
N SER A 310 -36.45 10.89 1.69
CA SER A 310 -35.27 10.05 1.43
C SER A 310 -34.81 10.05 -0.03
N ALA A 311 -35.75 9.87 -0.97
CA ALA A 311 -35.49 9.87 -2.41
C ALA A 311 -35.19 11.29 -2.94
N LEU A 312 -35.80 12.31 -2.34
CA LEU A 312 -35.66 13.71 -2.76
C LEU A 312 -34.29 14.32 -2.44
N ASN A 313 -33.43 13.64 -1.67
CA ASN A 313 -32.11 14.15 -1.31
C ASN A 313 -31.05 13.83 -2.38
N ILE A 314 -30.57 14.85 -3.10
CA ILE A 314 -29.58 14.68 -4.19
C ILE A 314 -28.14 14.43 -3.72
N LYS A 315 -27.84 14.64 -2.43
CA LYS A 315 -26.49 14.52 -1.86
C LYS A 315 -26.31 13.24 -1.06
N LEU A 316 -27.34 12.84 -0.31
CA LEU A 316 -27.32 11.71 0.64
C LEU A 316 -28.25 10.55 0.27
N GLY A 317 -29.16 10.73 -0.69
CA GLY A 317 -29.95 9.61 -1.22
C GLY A 317 -29.19 8.84 -2.30
N GLU A 318 -29.72 7.67 -2.66
CA GLU A 318 -29.16 6.73 -3.64
C GLU A 318 -28.81 7.41 -4.97
N GLY A 319 -27.63 7.13 -5.52
CA GLY A 319 -27.10 7.81 -6.71
C GLY A 319 -26.65 9.25 -6.48
N GLY A 320 -26.56 9.69 -5.23
CA GLY A 320 -26.31 11.08 -4.85
C GLY A 320 -24.84 11.51 -4.85
N ILE A 321 -24.60 12.81 -4.67
CA ILE A 321 -23.24 13.38 -4.80
C ILE A 321 -22.22 12.78 -3.81
N ARG A 322 -22.65 12.35 -2.61
CA ARG A 322 -21.75 11.68 -1.63
C ARG A 322 -21.25 10.32 -2.11
N GLU A 323 -21.99 9.64 -2.98
CA GLU A 323 -21.56 8.38 -3.59
C GLU A 323 -20.50 8.60 -4.68
N ILE A 324 -20.67 9.63 -5.53
CA ILE A 324 -19.62 10.07 -6.49
C ILE A 324 -18.37 10.49 -5.72
N GLU A 325 -18.52 11.28 -4.66
CA GLU A 325 -17.43 11.69 -3.77
C GLU A 325 -16.70 10.46 -3.21
N PHE A 326 -17.41 9.41 -2.81
CA PHE A 326 -16.80 8.18 -2.29
C PHE A 326 -16.09 7.34 -3.38
N VAL A 327 -16.69 7.13 -4.54
CA VAL A 327 -16.11 6.30 -5.64
C VAL A 327 -14.70 6.78 -5.99
N VAL A 328 -14.54 8.08 -6.24
CA VAL A 328 -13.26 8.72 -6.60
C VAL A 328 -12.27 8.64 -5.43
N GLN A 329 -12.67 9.12 -4.25
CA GLN A 329 -11.76 9.15 -3.09
C GLN A 329 -11.35 7.75 -2.60
N LEU A 330 -12.14 6.70 -2.88
CA LEU A 330 -11.77 5.32 -2.59
C LEU A 330 -10.55 4.87 -3.42
N SER A 331 -10.53 5.17 -4.72
CA SER A 331 -9.36 4.94 -5.58
C SER A 331 -8.13 5.68 -5.03
N GLN A 332 -8.28 6.95 -4.66
CA GLN A 332 -7.19 7.76 -4.11
C GLN A 332 -6.62 7.19 -2.80
N LEU A 333 -7.48 6.66 -1.89
CA LEU A 333 -7.04 6.08 -0.62
C LEU A 333 -6.40 4.69 -0.78
N ILE A 334 -6.86 3.87 -1.74
CA ILE A 334 -6.31 2.53 -2.01
C ILE A 334 -5.01 2.61 -2.83
N ARG A 335 -4.96 3.50 -3.83
CA ARG A 335 -3.90 3.53 -4.85
C ARG A 335 -2.93 4.70 -4.71
N GLY A 336 -3.32 5.82 -4.08
CA GLY A 336 -2.54 7.06 -4.05
C GLY A 336 -1.16 6.96 -3.39
N GLY A 337 -0.97 6.04 -2.44
CA GLY A 337 0.35 5.78 -1.84
C GLY A 337 1.36 5.16 -2.81
N ARG A 338 0.87 4.43 -3.83
CA ARG A 338 1.65 3.79 -4.89
C ARG A 338 1.65 4.60 -6.19
N MET A 339 0.64 5.44 -6.39
CA MET A 339 0.40 6.23 -7.61
C MET A 339 0.31 7.73 -7.27
N PRO A 340 1.44 8.47 -7.19
CA PRO A 340 1.46 9.89 -6.80
C PRO A 340 0.57 10.80 -7.65
N ALA A 341 0.31 10.44 -8.91
CA ALA A 341 -0.63 11.16 -9.79
C ALA A 341 -2.07 11.23 -9.23
N LEU A 342 -2.46 10.31 -8.34
CA LEU A 342 -3.78 10.31 -7.69
C LEU A 342 -3.82 11.17 -6.43
N GLN A 343 -2.71 11.79 -5.99
CA GLN A 343 -2.65 12.59 -4.77
C GLN A 343 -3.19 14.04 -4.94
N VAL A 344 -3.92 14.28 -6.04
CA VAL A 344 -4.53 15.57 -6.39
C VAL A 344 -5.73 15.91 -5.50
N ARG A 345 -6.01 17.21 -5.36
CA ARG A 345 -7.15 17.76 -4.61
C ARG A 345 -8.33 18.07 -5.55
N GLY A 346 -9.55 17.93 -5.04
CA GLY A 346 -10.79 18.18 -5.79
C GLY A 346 -11.25 16.95 -6.60
N LEU A 347 -12.57 16.80 -6.79
CA LEU A 347 -13.14 15.56 -7.34
C LEU A 347 -12.85 15.34 -8.84
N LEU A 348 -13.05 16.37 -9.67
CA LEU A 348 -12.85 16.22 -11.12
C LEU A 348 -11.39 15.99 -11.53
N PRO A 349 -10.38 16.68 -10.95
CA PRO A 349 -8.97 16.35 -11.17
C PRO A 349 -8.63 14.89 -10.81
N ALA A 350 -9.11 14.40 -9.66
CA ALA A 350 -8.89 13.01 -9.25
C ALA A 350 -9.51 12.02 -10.25
N LEU A 351 -10.76 12.23 -10.66
CA LEU A 351 -11.46 11.41 -11.66
C LEU A 351 -10.74 11.41 -13.03
N HIS A 352 -10.12 12.52 -13.43
CA HIS A 352 -9.31 12.60 -14.65
C HIS A 352 -7.99 11.82 -14.52
N CYS A 353 -7.31 11.92 -13.38
CA CYS A 353 -6.11 11.13 -13.10
C CYS A 353 -6.41 9.63 -12.97
N GLU A 354 -7.56 9.23 -12.43
CA GLU A 354 -8.01 7.83 -12.36
C GLU A 354 -8.35 7.24 -13.74
N ARG A 355 -8.95 8.04 -14.62
CA ARG A 355 -9.15 7.69 -16.04
C ARG A 355 -7.81 7.49 -16.76
N GLU A 356 -6.86 8.40 -16.56
CA GLU A 356 -5.54 8.37 -17.20
C GLU A 356 -4.63 7.25 -16.64
N ALA A 357 -4.81 6.91 -15.37
CA ALA A 357 -4.24 5.72 -14.74
C ALA A 357 -4.90 4.39 -15.17
N GLY A 358 -6.01 4.43 -15.92
CA GLY A 358 -6.75 3.25 -16.34
C GLY A 358 -7.49 2.52 -15.20
N LEU A 359 -7.78 3.21 -14.10
CA LEU A 359 -8.55 2.66 -12.96
C LEU A 359 -10.05 2.72 -13.23
N ILE A 360 -10.55 3.81 -13.80
CA ILE A 360 -11.96 3.97 -14.21
C ILE A 360 -12.03 3.97 -15.75
N PRO A 361 -12.89 3.16 -16.38
CA PRO A 361 -13.07 3.18 -17.84
C PRO A 361 -13.45 4.57 -18.37
N PRO A 362 -12.93 5.01 -19.54
CA PRO A 362 -13.17 6.37 -20.02
C PRO A 362 -14.66 6.76 -20.20
N GLN A 363 -15.53 5.79 -20.50
CA GLN A 363 -16.97 6.00 -20.60
C GLN A 363 -17.62 6.25 -19.24
N ASP A 364 -17.22 5.47 -18.22
CA ASP A 364 -17.74 5.61 -16.87
C ASP A 364 -17.24 6.88 -16.21
N ALA A 365 -15.98 7.26 -16.44
CA ALA A 365 -15.43 8.54 -16.00
C ALA A 365 -16.20 9.74 -16.61
N GLN A 366 -16.54 9.68 -17.90
CA GLN A 366 -17.36 10.71 -18.56
C GLN A 366 -18.79 10.77 -17.97
N ARG A 367 -19.41 9.62 -17.68
CA ARG A 367 -20.76 9.56 -17.07
C ARG A 367 -20.75 10.04 -15.61
N LEU A 368 -19.72 9.74 -14.84
CA LEU A 368 -19.52 10.24 -13.47
C LEU A 368 -19.31 11.75 -13.45
N GLU A 369 -18.48 12.29 -14.36
CA GLU A 369 -18.28 13.74 -14.49
C GLU A 369 -19.59 14.44 -14.88
N ALA A 370 -20.34 13.89 -15.84
CA ALA A 370 -21.64 14.44 -16.23
C ALA A 370 -22.65 14.43 -15.06
N ALA A 371 -22.74 13.32 -14.32
CA ALA A 371 -23.59 13.21 -13.13
C ALA A 371 -23.18 14.21 -12.04
N TYR A 372 -21.89 14.36 -11.77
CA TYR A 372 -21.37 15.33 -10.80
C TYR A 372 -21.70 16.77 -11.19
N ARG A 373 -21.43 17.15 -12.43
CA ARG A 373 -21.74 18.48 -12.98
C ARG A 373 -23.24 18.79 -12.93
N PHE A 374 -24.08 17.82 -13.30
CA PHE A 374 -25.53 17.97 -13.23
C PHE A 374 -26.00 18.14 -11.79
N LEU A 375 -25.70 17.18 -10.90
CA LEU A 375 -26.18 17.21 -9.52
C LEU A 375 -25.65 18.43 -8.74
N ARG A 376 -24.43 18.92 -9.01
CA ARG A 376 -23.94 20.21 -8.47
C ARG A 376 -24.78 21.40 -8.94
N ARG A 377 -25.15 21.50 -10.22
CA ARG A 377 -26.01 22.60 -10.71
C ARG A 377 -27.40 22.55 -10.07
N VAL A 378 -27.96 21.35 -9.87
CA VAL A 378 -29.20 21.18 -9.09
C VAL A 378 -29.02 21.61 -7.63
N GLU A 379 -27.91 21.22 -6.99
CA GLU A 379 -27.57 21.63 -5.61
C GLU A 379 -27.46 23.16 -5.48
N HIS A 380 -26.76 23.84 -6.40
CA HIS A 380 -26.62 25.29 -6.38
C HIS A 380 -27.95 26.01 -6.62
N ALA A 381 -28.74 25.57 -7.60
CA ALA A 381 -30.08 26.12 -7.85
C ALA A 381 -31.01 25.98 -6.63
N LEU A 382 -31.01 24.84 -5.94
CA LEU A 382 -31.78 24.66 -4.70
C LEU A 382 -31.32 25.64 -3.60
N GLN A 383 -30.00 25.82 -3.41
CA GLN A 383 -29.44 26.69 -2.38
C GLN A 383 -29.70 28.18 -2.66
N TYR A 384 -29.60 28.62 -3.92
CA TYR A 384 -29.85 30.00 -4.34
C TYR A 384 -31.28 30.50 -4.08
N ARG A 385 -32.26 29.58 -3.93
CA ARG A 385 -33.67 29.96 -3.79
C ARG A 385 -33.88 30.88 -2.58
N GLU A 386 -33.36 30.52 -1.42
CA GLU A 386 -33.52 31.27 -0.17
C GLU A 386 -32.19 31.56 0.59
N ASP A 387 -31.04 31.09 0.09
CA ASP A 387 -29.74 31.00 0.80
C ASP A 387 -29.77 30.03 1.99
N GLU A 388 -30.18 28.80 1.70
CA GLU A 388 -30.23 27.71 2.67
C GLU A 388 -29.31 26.57 2.25
N GLN A 389 -28.79 25.83 3.24
CA GLN A 389 -28.01 24.60 3.02
C GLN A 389 -28.90 23.40 2.67
N THR A 390 -29.84 23.59 1.75
CA THR A 390 -30.74 22.51 1.32
C THR A 390 -30.05 21.57 0.34
N HIS A 391 -30.46 20.31 0.40
CA HIS A 391 -30.12 19.23 -0.55
C HIS A 391 -31.38 18.46 -0.98
N LEU A 392 -32.57 18.98 -0.66
CA LEU A 392 -33.85 18.32 -0.89
C LEU A 392 -34.53 18.95 -2.12
N LEU A 393 -34.91 18.11 -3.08
CA LEU A 393 -35.80 18.48 -4.17
C LEU A 393 -37.20 18.82 -3.62
N PRO A 394 -37.92 19.79 -4.20
CA PRO A 394 -39.31 20.05 -3.81
C PRO A 394 -40.19 18.82 -4.07
N ALA A 395 -41.03 18.43 -3.10
CA ALA A 395 -41.98 17.35 -3.32
C ALA A 395 -43.02 17.71 -4.41
N GLU A 396 -43.51 18.95 -4.39
CA GLU A 396 -44.51 19.47 -5.31
C GLU A 396 -44.02 19.52 -6.78
N PRO A 397 -44.75 18.90 -7.73
CA PRO A 397 -44.39 18.92 -9.15
C PRO A 397 -44.26 20.34 -9.73
N ALA A 398 -45.10 21.28 -9.32
CA ALA A 398 -45.03 22.68 -9.78
C ALA A 398 -43.70 23.36 -9.37
N GLN A 399 -43.20 23.06 -8.17
CA GLN A 399 -41.90 23.60 -7.71
C GLN A 399 -40.72 22.90 -8.38
N ARG A 400 -40.85 21.62 -8.77
CA ARG A 400 -39.85 20.92 -9.61
C ARG A 400 -39.83 21.41 -11.05
N ALA A 401 -40.99 21.73 -11.64
CA ALA A 401 -41.06 22.42 -12.93
C ALA A 401 -40.40 23.82 -12.86
N GLY A 402 -40.59 24.55 -11.77
CA GLY A 402 -39.86 25.80 -11.50
C GLY A 402 -38.34 25.63 -11.40
N LEU A 403 -37.88 24.56 -10.74
CA LEU A 403 -36.46 24.21 -10.66
C LEU A 403 -35.89 23.85 -12.05
N ALA A 404 -36.60 23.05 -12.84
CA ALA A 404 -36.22 22.73 -14.22
C ALA A 404 -36.12 23.99 -15.09
N ALA A 405 -37.10 24.91 -14.98
CA ALA A 405 -37.08 26.18 -15.68
C ALA A 405 -35.90 27.09 -15.25
N ALA A 406 -35.61 27.17 -13.95
CA ALA A 406 -34.43 27.88 -13.43
C ALA A 406 -33.11 27.26 -13.90
N LEU A 407 -33.08 25.93 -14.07
CA LEU A 407 -31.98 25.18 -14.69
C LEU A 407 -31.99 25.23 -16.23
N ARG A 408 -32.92 25.99 -16.85
CA ARG A 408 -33.11 26.15 -18.30
C ARG A 408 -33.40 24.82 -19.04
N MET A 409 -34.15 23.93 -18.41
CA MET A 409 -34.55 22.61 -18.91
C MET A 409 -36.06 22.43 -18.97
N ASP A 410 -36.51 21.57 -19.88
CA ASP A 410 -37.87 21.00 -19.86
C ASP A 410 -38.07 20.12 -18.60
N PRO A 411 -39.22 20.17 -17.92
CA PRO A 411 -39.45 19.40 -16.69
C PRO A 411 -39.33 17.89 -16.86
N ASP A 412 -39.85 17.31 -17.94
CA ASP A 412 -39.79 15.87 -18.16
C ASP A 412 -38.36 15.44 -18.54
N ALA A 413 -37.61 16.29 -19.24
CA ALA A 413 -36.19 16.09 -19.51
C ALA A 413 -35.35 16.17 -18.22
N PHE A 414 -35.65 17.11 -17.33
CA PHE A 414 -34.98 17.24 -16.03
C PHE A 414 -35.15 15.97 -15.18
N GLU A 415 -36.37 15.46 -15.03
CA GLU A 415 -36.63 14.24 -14.24
C GLU A 415 -35.97 13.00 -14.87
N ARG A 416 -35.98 12.85 -16.20
CA ARG A 416 -35.26 11.76 -16.89
C ARG A 416 -33.75 11.83 -16.65
N THR A 417 -33.12 12.98 -16.92
CA THR A 417 -31.66 13.14 -16.73
C THR A 417 -31.24 12.96 -15.27
N LEU A 418 -32.08 13.39 -14.31
CA LEU A 418 -31.86 13.14 -12.89
C LEU A 418 -31.89 11.64 -12.56
N ALA A 419 -32.88 10.89 -13.07
CA ALA A 419 -32.99 9.45 -12.84
C ALA A 419 -31.84 8.67 -13.51
N GLU A 420 -31.50 9.00 -14.77
CA GLU A 420 -30.41 8.38 -15.54
C GLU A 420 -29.05 8.56 -14.87
N HIS A 421 -28.76 9.76 -14.35
CA HIS A 421 -27.52 10.00 -13.60
C HIS A 421 -27.49 9.25 -12.27
N ARG A 422 -28.57 9.28 -11.49
CA ARG A 422 -28.60 8.64 -10.17
C ARG A 422 -28.49 7.12 -10.25
N GLY A 423 -29.25 6.47 -11.13
CA GLY A 423 -29.16 5.00 -11.31
C GLY A 423 -27.76 4.53 -11.71
N PHE A 424 -27.05 5.30 -12.55
CA PHE A 424 -25.67 5.00 -12.90
C PHE A 424 -24.69 5.20 -11.73
N VAL A 425 -24.84 6.28 -10.96
CA VAL A 425 -23.98 6.53 -9.79
C VAL A 425 -24.17 5.43 -8.73
N GLU A 426 -25.40 4.99 -8.50
CA GLU A 426 -25.73 3.92 -7.55
C GLU A 426 -25.09 2.57 -7.99
N GLU A 427 -25.21 2.21 -9.27
CA GLU A 427 -24.52 1.05 -9.85
C GLU A 427 -22.99 1.15 -9.69
N THR A 428 -22.42 2.33 -9.93
CA THR A 428 -20.97 2.55 -9.83
C THR A 428 -20.49 2.48 -8.38
N PHE A 429 -21.25 3.03 -7.43
CA PHE A 429 -20.96 3.00 -5.99
C PHE A 429 -21.05 1.59 -5.39
N ARG A 430 -22.01 0.78 -5.88
CA ARG A 430 -22.09 -0.65 -5.57
C ARG A 430 -20.82 -1.41 -5.98
N ASN A 431 -20.27 -1.06 -7.15
CA ASN A 431 -19.05 -1.63 -7.74
C ASN A 431 -17.72 -0.93 -7.32
N ALA A 432 -17.74 -0.01 -6.35
CA ALA A 432 -16.60 0.89 -6.10
C ALA A 432 -15.27 0.20 -5.75
N PHE A 433 -15.27 -0.89 -4.96
CA PHE A 433 -14.03 -1.58 -4.60
C PHE A 433 -13.45 -2.35 -5.80
N ARG A 434 -14.30 -3.00 -6.59
CA ARG A 434 -13.94 -3.61 -7.87
C ARG A 434 -13.25 -2.61 -8.82
N LEU A 435 -13.77 -1.38 -8.92
CA LEU A 435 -13.17 -0.31 -9.74
C LEU A 435 -11.82 0.17 -9.19
N ALA A 436 -11.66 0.30 -7.87
CA ALA A 436 -10.37 0.58 -7.23
C ALA A 436 -9.35 -0.59 -7.31
N GLY A 437 -9.68 -1.67 -8.03
CA GLY A 437 -8.85 -2.85 -8.24
C GLY A 437 -8.84 -3.84 -7.07
N VAL A 438 -9.85 -3.80 -6.21
CA VAL A 438 -10.02 -4.67 -5.03
C VAL A 438 -11.31 -5.48 -5.22
N GLY A 439 -11.20 -6.58 -5.96
CA GLY A 439 -12.34 -7.25 -6.62
C GLY A 439 -13.50 -7.68 -5.70
N ASP A 440 -14.67 -7.05 -5.89
CA ASP A 440 -15.93 -7.50 -5.28
C ASP A 440 -16.42 -8.81 -5.91
N GLY A 441 -16.67 -9.83 -5.08
CA GLY A 441 -17.09 -11.17 -5.47
C GLY A 441 -18.58 -11.34 -5.85
N ASP A 442 -19.22 -10.31 -6.41
CA ASP A 442 -20.63 -10.36 -6.80
C ASP A 442 -20.80 -10.93 -8.23
N GLY A 443 -21.66 -11.94 -8.37
CA GLY A 443 -21.55 -12.94 -9.44
C GLY A 443 -22.15 -12.53 -10.79
N GLY A 444 -21.29 -12.32 -11.80
CA GLY A 444 -21.69 -12.13 -13.20
C GLY A 444 -20.73 -12.81 -14.18
N ALA A 445 -21.24 -13.75 -14.99
CA ALA A 445 -20.43 -14.52 -15.95
C ALA A 445 -20.07 -13.72 -17.22
N GLY A 446 -19.16 -12.74 -17.08
CA GLY A 446 -18.62 -11.96 -18.19
C GLY A 446 -17.63 -12.76 -19.03
N ALA A 447 -18.03 -13.18 -20.23
CA ALA A 447 -17.20 -14.00 -21.11
C ALA A 447 -15.95 -13.24 -21.63
N SER A 448 -14.76 -13.72 -21.29
CA SER A 448 -13.51 -13.23 -21.89
C SER A 448 -13.46 -13.59 -23.38
N ARG A 449 -13.65 -12.58 -24.24
CA ARG A 449 -13.48 -12.69 -25.69
C ARG A 449 -12.00 -12.69 -26.05
N ASN A 450 -11.36 -13.84 -25.87
CA ASN A 450 -9.99 -14.05 -26.32
C ASN A 450 -9.95 -14.07 -27.87
N PRO A 451 -9.19 -13.20 -28.55
CA PRO A 451 -9.11 -13.20 -30.01
C PRO A 451 -8.23 -14.36 -30.48
N GLN A 452 -8.82 -15.41 -31.06
CA GLN A 452 -8.06 -16.47 -31.71
C GLN A 452 -7.45 -15.97 -33.04
N PRO A 453 -6.21 -16.36 -33.37
CA PRO A 453 -5.56 -15.98 -34.62
C PRO A 453 -6.17 -16.71 -35.81
N THR A 454 -6.28 -16.00 -36.94
CA THR A 454 -6.78 -16.54 -38.21
C THR A 454 -5.80 -17.52 -38.85
N ASN A 455 -6.29 -18.68 -39.29
CA ASN A 455 -5.67 -19.43 -40.39
C ASN A 455 -6.71 -20.18 -41.23
N GLY A 456 -6.34 -20.50 -42.48
CA GLY A 456 -7.25 -20.90 -43.56
C GLY A 456 -7.74 -22.36 -43.55
N PRO A 457 -8.58 -22.73 -44.54
CA PRO A 457 -9.49 -23.88 -44.44
C PRO A 457 -9.08 -25.11 -45.26
N ASP A 458 -9.52 -26.31 -44.82
CA ASP A 458 -9.89 -27.43 -45.70
C ASP A 458 -10.71 -28.52 -44.96
N GLY A 459 -11.23 -29.55 -45.66
CA GLY A 459 -11.45 -30.88 -45.05
C GLY A 459 -12.89 -31.35 -44.67
N ALA A 460 -13.68 -31.71 -45.69
CA ALA A 460 -14.86 -32.62 -45.73
C ALA A 460 -15.39 -33.43 -44.48
N ARG A 461 -16.69 -33.22 -44.19
CA ARG A 461 -17.84 -34.17 -44.03
C ARG A 461 -17.70 -35.63 -43.49
N SER A 462 -18.81 -36.09 -42.89
CA SER A 462 -19.22 -37.49 -42.54
C SER A 462 -18.82 -37.95 -41.12
N ALA A 463 -19.56 -38.80 -40.38
CA ALA A 463 -20.79 -39.59 -40.65
C ALA A 463 -21.72 -39.59 -39.40
N ALA A 464 -23.06 -39.50 -39.54
CA ALA A 464 -24.05 -40.60 -39.58
C ALA A 464 -24.59 -41.08 -38.20
N SER A 465 -25.76 -41.75 -38.18
CA SER A 465 -26.60 -42.00 -36.99
C SER A 465 -27.07 -43.45 -36.85
N GLY A 466 -27.48 -43.87 -35.64
CA GLY A 466 -28.03 -45.21 -35.33
C GLY A 466 -28.76 -45.28 -33.96
N PRO A 467 -29.92 -45.98 -33.79
CA PRO A 467 -30.80 -45.79 -32.62
C PRO A 467 -31.31 -47.07 -31.88
N GLY A 468 -32.01 -46.87 -30.74
CA GLY A 468 -32.84 -47.85 -30.00
C GLY A 468 -32.92 -47.48 -28.49
N ALA A 469 -34.03 -47.40 -27.75
CA ALA A 469 -35.32 -48.12 -27.69
C ALA A 469 -35.23 -49.53 -27.03
N ALA A 470 -36.08 -49.97 -26.09
CA ALA A 470 -37.12 -49.31 -25.27
C ALA A 470 -37.56 -50.23 -24.08
N ALA A 471 -38.49 -49.74 -23.21
CA ALA A 471 -39.19 -50.44 -22.11
C ALA A 471 -38.34 -50.88 -20.88
N GLY A 472 -38.91 -51.10 -19.67
CA GLY A 472 -40.24 -50.72 -19.17
C GLY A 472 -40.92 -51.75 -18.25
N ALA A 473 -40.88 -51.56 -16.92
CA ALA A 473 -41.66 -52.36 -15.95
C ALA A 473 -41.94 -51.65 -14.60
N ARG A 474 -43.10 -52.00 -14.00
CA ARG A 474 -43.67 -51.71 -12.65
C ARG A 474 -44.69 -52.85 -12.38
N PRO A 475 -45.36 -53.00 -11.20
CA PRO A 475 -45.18 -52.41 -9.86
C PRO A 475 -45.12 -53.48 -8.71
N ALA A 476 -45.13 -53.07 -7.43
CA ALA A 476 -45.80 -53.80 -6.33
C ALA A 476 -45.95 -52.98 -5.02
N ARG A 477 -47.00 -53.30 -4.25
CA ARG A 477 -47.41 -52.96 -2.85
C ARG A 477 -48.46 -54.02 -2.42
N PRO A 478 -49.03 -54.08 -1.20
CA PRO A 478 -48.70 -53.49 0.12
C PRO A 478 -48.58 -54.58 1.24
N GLY A 479 -48.60 -54.18 2.52
CA GLY A 479 -48.81 -55.05 3.69
C GLY A 479 -49.07 -54.24 4.98
N GLU A 480 -49.91 -54.74 5.88
CA GLU A 480 -50.45 -54.04 7.07
C GLU A 480 -50.58 -55.03 8.26
N ALA A 481 -50.83 -54.69 9.53
CA ALA A 481 -51.22 -53.46 10.24
C ALA A 481 -50.52 -53.45 11.65
N ASN A 482 -50.97 -52.90 12.80
CA ASN A 482 -52.20 -52.24 13.26
C ASN A 482 -51.97 -51.47 14.59
N GLY A 483 -52.77 -50.42 14.87
CA GLY A 483 -53.22 -50.05 16.23
C GLY A 483 -52.38 -49.06 17.07
N GLY A 484 -53.08 -48.12 17.76
CA GLY A 484 -52.55 -47.38 18.93
C GLY A 484 -52.68 -45.85 18.88
N ARG A 485 -53.76 -45.29 19.45
CA ARG A 485 -54.03 -43.83 19.51
C ARG A 485 -53.03 -43.06 20.39
N HIS A 486 -52.52 -41.92 19.90
CA HIS A 486 -52.41 -40.71 20.73
C HIS A 486 -52.57 -39.41 19.92
N VAL A 487 -52.82 -38.30 20.62
CA VAL A 487 -53.18 -36.98 20.07
C VAL A 487 -51.92 -36.17 19.71
N PRO A 488 -51.88 -35.42 18.59
CA PRO A 488 -50.69 -34.65 18.21
C PRO A 488 -50.45 -33.43 19.12
N GLY A 489 -49.30 -33.41 19.77
CA GLY A 489 -48.74 -32.26 20.50
C GLY A 489 -47.38 -31.84 19.92
N GLY A 490 -47.28 -31.81 18.59
CA GLY A 490 -46.03 -31.50 17.90
C GLY A 490 -45.81 -30.01 17.75
N ASN A 491 -44.93 -29.42 18.56
CA ASN A 491 -44.26 -28.18 18.17
C ASN A 491 -43.43 -28.47 16.91
N GLY A 492 -43.80 -27.83 15.80
CA GLY A 492 -42.89 -27.67 14.67
C GLY A 492 -41.80 -26.70 15.08
N ALA A 493 -40.74 -27.21 15.71
CA ALA A 493 -39.46 -26.51 15.73
C ALA A 493 -38.86 -26.68 14.34
N ASP A 494 -38.67 -25.57 13.62
CA ASP A 494 -37.90 -25.58 12.38
C ASP A 494 -36.50 -26.10 12.71
N ALA A 495 -36.09 -27.16 12.01
CA ALA A 495 -34.78 -27.76 12.21
C ALA A 495 -33.71 -26.90 11.52
N GLU A 496 -33.29 -25.83 12.19
CA GLU A 496 -32.05 -25.14 11.86
C GLU A 496 -30.92 -26.17 11.84
N THR A 497 -30.40 -26.46 10.65
CA THR A 497 -29.32 -27.43 10.48
C THR A 497 -28.07 -26.90 11.15
N ASP A 498 -27.61 -27.60 12.19
CA ASP A 498 -26.38 -27.31 12.92
C ASP A 498 -25.22 -26.99 11.95
N PRO A 499 -24.56 -25.82 12.08
CA PRO A 499 -23.41 -25.47 11.24
C PRO A 499 -22.28 -26.49 11.25
N GLU A 500 -22.08 -27.29 12.32
CA GLU A 500 -21.12 -28.40 12.26
C GLU A 500 -21.61 -29.49 11.30
N SER A 501 -22.87 -29.93 11.42
CA SER A 501 -23.43 -30.95 10.52
C SER A 501 -23.34 -30.53 9.05
N ALA A 502 -23.75 -29.30 8.73
CA ALA A 502 -23.69 -28.78 7.36
C ALA A 502 -22.25 -28.72 6.81
N LEU A 503 -21.27 -28.39 7.66
CA LEU A 503 -19.85 -28.41 7.27
C LEU A 503 -19.35 -29.84 7.01
N LEU A 504 -19.73 -30.80 7.85
CA LEU A 504 -19.34 -32.21 7.69
C LEU A 504 -19.96 -32.85 6.44
N ASP A 505 -21.22 -32.57 6.15
CA ASP A 505 -21.89 -33.02 4.93
C ASP A 505 -21.17 -32.48 3.67
N GLU A 506 -20.71 -31.22 3.71
CA GLU A 506 -19.91 -30.64 2.62
C GLU A 506 -18.50 -31.27 2.50
N ILE A 507 -17.86 -31.65 3.61
CA ILE A 507 -16.60 -32.43 3.58
C ILE A 507 -16.83 -33.78 2.89
N HIS A 508 -17.90 -34.50 3.25
CA HIS A 508 -18.25 -35.78 2.65
C HIS A 508 -18.60 -35.65 1.15
N ALA A 509 -19.27 -34.58 0.74
CA ALA A 509 -19.61 -34.31 -0.65
C ALA A 509 -18.40 -33.95 -1.54
N LEU A 510 -17.38 -33.29 -0.98
CA LEU A 510 -16.26 -32.73 -1.76
C LEU A 510 -14.97 -33.57 -1.75
N PHE A 511 -14.72 -34.41 -0.73
CA PHE A 511 -13.40 -35.01 -0.51
C PHE A 511 -13.33 -36.55 -0.49
N GLY A 512 -14.45 -37.25 -0.65
CA GLY A 512 -14.46 -38.71 -0.87
C GLY A 512 -13.73 -39.52 0.21
N GLU A 513 -12.63 -40.19 -0.15
CA GLU A 513 -11.84 -41.02 0.77
C GLU A 513 -11.15 -40.19 1.89
N ASP A 514 -10.71 -38.95 1.57
CA ASP A 514 -10.09 -38.04 2.55
C ASP A 514 -11.09 -37.46 3.56
N ALA A 515 -12.40 -37.58 3.31
CA ALA A 515 -13.45 -36.93 4.09
C ALA A 515 -13.40 -37.31 5.59
N ALA A 516 -13.09 -38.57 5.92
CA ALA A 516 -12.98 -39.01 7.31
C ALA A 516 -11.84 -38.32 8.07
N GLN A 517 -10.70 -38.06 7.41
CA GLN A 517 -9.58 -37.33 8.00
C GLN A 517 -9.90 -35.84 8.14
N LEU A 518 -10.51 -35.23 7.13
CA LEU A 518 -10.87 -33.82 7.11
C LEU A 518 -11.96 -33.49 8.14
N SER A 519 -12.98 -34.33 8.29
CA SER A 519 -14.02 -34.19 9.32
C SER A 519 -13.43 -34.18 10.73
N ASN A 520 -12.41 -34.99 11.00
CA ASN A 520 -11.69 -34.99 12.27
C ASN A 520 -10.85 -33.72 12.48
N ARG A 521 -10.17 -33.20 11.44
CA ARG A 521 -9.44 -31.91 11.55
C ARG A 521 -10.37 -30.73 11.72
N ALA A 522 -11.55 -30.76 11.07
CA ALA A 522 -12.57 -29.72 11.16
C ALA A 522 -13.15 -29.64 12.58
N ARG A 523 -13.54 -30.78 13.20
CA ARG A 523 -13.94 -30.80 14.62
C ARG A 523 -12.85 -30.25 15.54
N ALA A 524 -11.61 -30.73 15.39
CA ALA A 524 -10.48 -30.25 16.17
C ALA A 524 -10.24 -28.72 16.02
N LEU A 525 -10.56 -28.14 14.86
CA LEU A 525 -10.56 -26.69 14.65
C LEU A 525 -11.71 -26.00 15.42
N LEU A 526 -12.95 -26.47 15.26
CA LEU A 526 -14.15 -25.89 15.90
C LEU A 526 -14.08 -25.94 17.44
N ASP A 527 -13.49 -27.00 18.00
CA ASP A 527 -13.22 -27.22 19.42
C ASP A 527 -12.03 -26.43 19.97
N SER A 528 -11.17 -25.87 19.10
CA SER A 528 -9.94 -25.20 19.53
C SER A 528 -10.25 -24.04 20.50
N PRO A 529 -9.43 -23.84 21.55
CA PRO A 529 -9.64 -22.73 22.49
C PRO A 529 -9.71 -21.35 21.82
N ARG A 530 -9.04 -21.20 20.67
CA ARG A 530 -9.06 -19.99 19.85
C ARG A 530 -10.41 -19.72 19.19
N LEU A 531 -11.10 -20.75 18.69
CA LEU A 531 -12.42 -20.61 18.07
C LEU A 531 -13.58 -20.65 19.08
N ARG A 532 -13.37 -21.29 20.24
CA ARG A 532 -14.36 -21.33 21.34
C ARG A 532 -14.41 -20.06 22.19
N THR A 533 -13.40 -19.19 22.12
CA THR A 533 -13.34 -17.90 22.84
C THR A 533 -13.71 -16.70 21.98
N LEU A 534 -14.15 -16.90 20.73
CA LEU A 534 -14.51 -15.82 19.83
C LEU A 534 -15.81 -15.10 20.24
N PRO A 535 -15.88 -13.77 20.10
CA PRO A 535 -17.15 -13.05 20.10
C PRO A 535 -18.10 -13.58 19.02
N HIS A 536 -19.41 -13.54 19.26
CA HIS A 536 -20.45 -14.06 18.37
C HIS A 536 -20.28 -13.62 16.90
N THR A 537 -19.97 -12.35 16.67
CA THR A 537 -19.75 -11.78 15.33
C THR A 537 -18.52 -12.35 14.61
N SER A 538 -17.46 -12.68 15.35
CA SER A 538 -16.29 -13.37 14.79
C SER A 538 -16.57 -14.86 14.57
N ARG A 539 -17.39 -15.49 15.41
CA ARG A 539 -17.79 -16.90 15.22
C ARG A 539 -18.63 -17.08 13.94
N GLN A 540 -19.66 -16.25 13.75
CA GLN A 540 -20.47 -16.24 12.51
C GLN A 540 -19.63 -16.06 11.22
N ARG A 541 -18.54 -15.28 11.29
CA ARG A 541 -17.57 -15.15 10.17
C ARG A 541 -16.82 -16.46 9.91
N VAL A 542 -16.40 -17.18 10.95
CA VAL A 542 -15.78 -18.52 10.81
C VAL A 542 -16.78 -19.52 10.23
N ASP A 543 -18.00 -19.58 10.76
CA ASP A 543 -19.02 -20.53 10.33
C ASP A 543 -19.43 -20.30 8.85
N THR A 544 -19.37 -19.05 8.37
CA THR A 544 -19.51 -18.69 6.94
C THR A 544 -18.29 -19.07 6.10
N LEU A 545 -17.08 -18.86 6.65
CA LEU A 545 -15.81 -19.04 5.95
C LEU A 545 -15.43 -20.51 5.73
N LEU A 546 -15.76 -21.41 6.66
CA LEU A 546 -15.34 -22.82 6.56
C LEU A 546 -15.91 -23.54 5.31
N PRO A 547 -17.22 -23.43 4.98
CA PRO A 547 -17.76 -23.90 3.70
C PRO A 547 -17.04 -23.33 2.47
N MET A 548 -16.79 -22.01 2.46
CA MET A 548 -16.08 -21.35 1.35
C MET A 548 -14.64 -21.86 1.19
N THR A 549 -13.99 -22.16 2.31
CA THR A 549 -12.62 -22.68 2.39
C THR A 549 -12.52 -24.08 1.80
N LEU A 550 -13.49 -24.95 2.11
CA LEU A 550 -13.60 -26.28 1.50
C LEU A 550 -13.81 -26.20 -0.02
N ARG A 551 -14.75 -25.36 -0.48
CA ARG A 551 -15.00 -25.12 -1.92
C ARG A 551 -13.77 -24.55 -2.64
N ALA A 552 -12.95 -23.74 -1.97
CA ALA A 552 -11.70 -23.23 -2.50
C ALA A 552 -10.63 -24.33 -2.61
N ALA A 553 -10.44 -25.11 -1.54
CA ALA A 553 -9.50 -26.23 -1.49
C ALA A 553 -9.81 -27.33 -2.52
N ALA A 554 -11.09 -27.68 -2.68
CA ALA A 554 -11.57 -28.68 -3.64
C ALA A 554 -11.23 -28.37 -5.11
N ARG A 555 -10.94 -27.10 -5.44
CA ARG A 555 -10.54 -26.64 -6.79
C ARG A 555 -9.03 -26.52 -6.98
N THR A 556 -8.22 -27.12 -6.09
CA THR A 556 -6.75 -27.07 -6.16
C THR A 556 -6.16 -28.40 -6.62
N GLY A 557 -4.88 -28.40 -7.00
CA GLY A 557 -4.14 -29.62 -7.37
C GLY A 557 -3.81 -30.56 -6.20
N ALA A 558 -4.13 -30.21 -4.95
CA ALA A 558 -3.91 -31.06 -3.78
C ALA A 558 -5.02 -30.82 -2.72
N PRO A 559 -6.28 -31.21 -2.98
CA PRO A 559 -7.45 -30.75 -2.23
C PRO A 559 -7.40 -30.92 -0.71
N ALA A 560 -7.20 -32.14 -0.20
CA ALA A 560 -7.20 -32.39 1.24
C ALA A 560 -6.02 -31.72 1.96
N ALA A 561 -4.84 -31.71 1.32
CA ALA A 561 -3.67 -31.01 1.85
C ALA A 561 -3.90 -29.48 1.92
N ALA A 562 -4.55 -28.89 0.92
CA ALA A 562 -4.94 -27.49 0.93
C ALA A 562 -5.98 -27.20 2.03
N ALA A 563 -6.99 -28.05 2.19
CA ALA A 563 -8.02 -27.90 3.23
C ALA A 563 -7.43 -27.91 4.65
N VAL A 564 -6.53 -28.86 4.97
CA VAL A 564 -5.83 -28.89 6.27
C VAL A 564 -5.01 -27.62 6.49
N ARG A 565 -4.20 -27.20 5.50
CA ARG A 565 -3.36 -26.00 5.59
C ARG A 565 -4.19 -24.71 5.75
N LEU A 566 -5.37 -24.63 5.13
CA LEU A 566 -6.31 -23.52 5.31
C LEU A 566 -6.99 -23.54 6.68
N PHE A 567 -7.30 -24.71 7.24
CA PHE A 567 -7.79 -24.84 8.61
C PHE A 567 -6.73 -24.38 9.63
N ASP A 568 -5.46 -24.74 9.43
CA ASP A 568 -4.34 -24.27 10.26
C ASP A 568 -4.18 -22.74 10.18
N LEU A 569 -4.34 -22.15 8.98
CA LEU A 569 -4.34 -20.70 8.78
C LEU A 569 -5.52 -20.00 9.47
N ILE A 570 -6.73 -20.56 9.40
CA ILE A 570 -7.92 -20.02 10.09
C ILE A 570 -7.71 -20.06 11.61
N GLU A 571 -7.13 -21.12 12.15
CA GLU A 571 -6.77 -21.23 13.57
C GLU A 571 -5.67 -20.20 13.97
N ALA A 572 -4.74 -19.89 13.07
CA ALA A 572 -3.73 -18.88 13.28
C ALA A 572 -4.31 -17.44 13.35
N ILE A 573 -5.28 -17.12 12.50
CA ILE A 573 -5.88 -15.77 12.39
C ILE A 573 -7.16 -15.56 13.20
N ALA A 574 -7.73 -16.60 13.83
CA ALA A 574 -9.08 -16.60 14.41
C ALA A 574 -9.45 -15.36 15.26
N GLN A 575 -8.52 -14.88 16.11
CA GLN A 575 -8.77 -13.72 16.97
C GLN A 575 -8.66 -12.36 16.25
N ARG A 576 -8.19 -12.33 15.00
CA ARG A 576 -8.04 -11.14 14.16
C ARG A 576 -9.23 -10.99 13.22
N SER A 577 -10.33 -10.41 13.72
CA SER A 577 -11.63 -10.44 13.03
C SER A 577 -11.67 -9.83 11.61
N ALA A 578 -10.73 -8.95 11.26
CA ALA A 578 -10.61 -8.36 9.92
C ALA A 578 -10.16 -9.36 8.85
N TYR A 579 -9.15 -10.20 9.14
CA TYR A 579 -8.71 -11.26 8.23
C TYR A 579 -9.83 -12.29 8.01
N LEU A 580 -10.62 -12.61 9.04
CA LEU A 580 -11.79 -13.48 8.91
C LEU A 580 -12.89 -12.85 8.04
N ALA A 581 -13.16 -11.55 8.20
CA ALA A 581 -14.12 -10.83 7.36
C ALA A 581 -13.71 -10.87 5.89
N LEU A 582 -12.45 -10.54 5.59
CA LEU A 582 -11.91 -10.58 4.24
C LEU A 582 -12.15 -11.94 3.59
N LEU A 583 -11.72 -13.04 4.21
CA LEU A 583 -11.75 -14.34 3.53
C LEU A 583 -13.19 -14.79 3.22
N ALA A 584 -14.18 -14.32 3.99
CA ALA A 584 -15.61 -14.50 3.69
C ALA A 584 -16.15 -13.51 2.65
N GLU A 585 -15.65 -12.26 2.62
CA GLU A 585 -16.08 -11.23 1.65
C GLU A 585 -15.38 -11.33 0.27
N TYR A 586 -14.24 -12.03 0.19
CA TYR A 586 -13.38 -12.10 -1.01
C TYR A 586 -13.06 -13.56 -1.42
N PRO A 587 -14.01 -14.27 -2.05
CA PRO A 587 -13.83 -15.64 -2.52
C PRO A 587 -12.61 -15.84 -3.43
N ASP A 588 -12.27 -14.84 -4.26
CA ASP A 588 -11.11 -14.88 -5.14
C ASP A 588 -9.78 -14.84 -4.37
N THR A 589 -9.71 -14.08 -3.28
CA THR A 589 -8.50 -14.03 -2.45
C THR A 589 -8.35 -15.33 -1.66
N LEU A 590 -9.45 -15.88 -1.14
CA LEU A 590 -9.47 -17.23 -0.57
C LEU A 590 -9.05 -18.31 -1.60
N ALA A 591 -9.47 -18.20 -2.86
CA ALA A 591 -9.07 -19.10 -3.94
C ALA A 591 -7.58 -18.95 -4.34
N ARG A 592 -7.04 -17.72 -4.34
CA ARG A 592 -5.60 -17.45 -4.52
C ARG A 592 -4.79 -18.09 -3.39
N ILE A 593 -5.20 -17.87 -2.14
CA ILE A 593 -4.57 -18.50 -0.97
C ILE A 593 -4.66 -20.02 -1.07
N ALA A 594 -5.82 -20.59 -1.43
CA ALA A 594 -5.98 -22.05 -1.57
C ALA A 594 -5.01 -22.65 -2.61
N ARG A 595 -4.77 -21.99 -3.75
CA ARG A 595 -3.75 -22.46 -4.72
C ARG A 595 -2.34 -22.45 -4.12
N MET A 596 -1.95 -21.37 -3.44
CA MET A 596 -0.65 -21.26 -2.79
C MET A 596 -0.47 -22.30 -1.66
N MET A 597 -1.53 -22.50 -0.86
CA MET A 597 -1.61 -23.54 0.18
C MET A 597 -1.46 -24.94 -0.40
N ALA A 598 -2.05 -25.23 -1.56
CA ALA A 598 -1.89 -26.51 -2.24
C ALA A 598 -0.46 -26.71 -2.76
N ALA A 599 0.07 -25.71 -3.47
CA ALA A 599 1.33 -25.78 -4.20
C ALA A 599 2.55 -26.02 -3.31
N SER A 600 2.62 -25.41 -2.12
CA SER A 600 3.80 -25.45 -1.26
C SER A 600 3.43 -25.49 0.23
N PRO A 601 3.70 -26.62 0.95
CA PRO A 601 3.60 -26.64 2.41
C PRO A 601 4.53 -25.64 3.08
N TRP A 602 5.68 -25.32 2.48
CA TRP A 602 6.56 -24.26 3.00
C TRP A 602 5.87 -22.88 2.93
N ALA A 603 5.23 -22.54 1.80
CA ALA A 603 4.47 -21.30 1.65
C ALA A 603 3.26 -21.24 2.62
N ALA A 604 2.60 -22.39 2.82
CA ALA A 604 1.51 -22.51 3.78
C ALA A 604 1.97 -22.24 5.22
N GLN A 605 3.07 -22.87 5.64
CA GLN A 605 3.66 -22.65 6.96
C GLN A 605 4.12 -21.19 7.14
N TYR A 606 4.75 -20.61 6.11
CA TYR A 606 5.25 -19.24 6.12
C TYR A 606 4.11 -18.20 6.29
N LEU A 607 3.02 -18.33 5.53
CA LEU A 607 1.85 -17.46 5.67
C LEU A 607 1.14 -17.64 7.02
N THR A 608 1.08 -18.86 7.54
CA THR A 608 0.48 -19.19 8.84
C THR A 608 1.30 -18.60 10.00
N GLN A 609 2.63 -18.58 9.88
CA GLN A 609 3.54 -17.92 10.83
C GLN A 609 3.54 -16.39 10.70
N HIS A 610 3.24 -15.86 9.51
CA HIS A 610 3.25 -14.43 9.22
C HIS A 610 1.95 -13.94 8.55
N PRO A 611 0.80 -13.93 9.26
CA PRO A 611 -0.47 -13.54 8.65
C PRO A 611 -0.53 -12.12 8.07
N LEU A 612 0.36 -11.21 8.48
CA LEU A 612 0.49 -9.87 7.90
C LEU A 612 0.85 -9.89 6.39
N LEU A 613 1.33 -11.03 5.88
CA LEU A 613 1.57 -11.22 4.44
C LEU A 613 0.27 -11.43 3.65
N LEU A 614 -0.83 -11.80 4.32
CA LEU A 614 -2.16 -11.83 3.69
C LEU A 614 -2.53 -10.44 3.16
N ASP A 615 -2.15 -9.35 3.84
CA ASP A 615 -2.45 -7.97 3.42
C ASP A 615 -1.86 -7.65 2.02
N SER A 616 -0.71 -8.27 1.68
CA SER A 616 -0.13 -8.15 0.34
C SER A 616 -0.93 -8.89 -0.76
N LEU A 617 -1.90 -9.74 -0.37
CA LEU A 617 -2.82 -10.43 -1.29
C LEU A 617 -4.09 -9.62 -1.62
N ILE A 618 -4.31 -8.46 -1.00
CA ILE A 618 -5.38 -7.51 -1.40
C ILE A 618 -5.17 -7.10 -2.86
N ASP A 619 -3.94 -6.70 -3.17
CA ASP A 619 -3.55 -6.10 -4.45
C ASP A 619 -2.71 -7.08 -5.26
N TRP A 620 -3.30 -8.22 -5.60
CA TRP A 620 -2.65 -9.36 -6.26
C TRP A 620 -1.81 -8.98 -7.50
N ARG A 621 -2.16 -7.90 -8.21
CA ARG A 621 -1.40 -7.41 -9.37
C ARG A 621 0.03 -7.03 -8.98
N THR A 622 0.21 -6.39 -7.83
CA THR A 622 1.52 -5.90 -7.36
C THR A 622 2.46 -6.99 -6.83
N LEU A 623 1.95 -8.21 -6.62
CA LEU A 623 2.82 -9.36 -6.33
C LEU A 623 3.61 -9.83 -7.56
N HIS A 624 3.13 -9.52 -8.77
CA HIS A 624 3.78 -9.87 -10.04
C HIS A 624 4.55 -8.68 -10.63
N GLU A 625 4.71 -7.59 -9.87
CA GLU A 625 5.57 -6.46 -10.22
C GLU A 625 7.03 -6.74 -9.81
N PRO A 626 8.03 -6.35 -10.62
CA PRO A 626 9.44 -6.48 -10.24
C PRO A 626 9.82 -5.60 -9.03
N LEU A 627 10.64 -6.13 -8.13
CA LEU A 627 11.12 -5.40 -6.95
C LEU A 627 12.20 -4.36 -7.30
N ASP A 628 11.92 -3.07 -7.13
CA ASP A 628 12.94 -2.01 -7.10
C ASP A 628 13.55 -1.91 -5.68
N PHE A 629 14.59 -2.70 -5.43
CA PHE A 629 15.38 -2.63 -4.19
C PHE A 629 15.97 -1.22 -3.92
N GLY A 630 16.18 -0.39 -4.95
CA GLY A 630 16.61 0.99 -4.79
C GLY A 630 15.52 1.88 -4.19
N ALA A 631 14.28 1.76 -4.67
CA ALA A 631 13.13 2.43 -4.05
C ALA A 631 12.84 1.89 -2.65
N MET A 632 12.89 0.57 -2.46
CA MET A 632 12.68 -0.07 -1.16
C MET A 632 13.72 0.39 -0.12
N ALA A 633 15.00 0.47 -0.49
CA ALA A 633 16.06 0.96 0.39
C ALA A 633 15.86 2.43 0.81
N ARG A 634 15.37 3.29 -0.11
CA ARG A 634 15.03 4.68 0.21
C ARG A 634 13.82 4.78 1.14
N GLN A 635 12.79 3.97 0.89
CA GLN A 635 11.58 3.95 1.71
C GLN A 635 11.84 3.41 3.11
N GLN A 636 12.44 2.21 3.21
CA GLN A 636 12.83 1.60 4.48
C GLN A 636 13.72 2.53 5.30
N ARG A 637 14.61 3.32 4.67
CA ARG A 637 15.40 4.32 5.38
C ARG A 637 14.52 5.36 6.07
N ALA A 638 13.65 6.03 5.32
CA ALA A 638 12.76 7.06 5.86
C ALA A 638 11.84 6.52 6.97
N ASP A 639 11.27 5.32 6.78
CA ASP A 639 10.39 4.70 7.79
C ASP A 639 11.16 4.31 9.07
N LEU A 640 12.43 3.91 8.95
CA LEU A 640 13.31 3.64 10.10
C LEU A 640 13.82 4.94 10.76
N ASP A 641 14.04 6.01 9.99
CA ASP A 641 14.45 7.32 10.49
C ASP A 641 13.33 7.96 11.34
N ALA A 642 12.06 7.73 10.98
CA ALA A 642 10.88 8.14 11.75
C ALA A 642 10.58 7.25 12.98
N CYS A 643 11.33 6.17 13.21
CA CYS A 643 11.17 5.33 14.40
C CYS A 643 11.95 5.91 15.59
N LEU A 644 11.40 6.95 16.22
CA LEU A 644 11.96 7.62 17.39
C LEU A 644 11.13 7.36 18.67
N LEU A 645 11.80 7.47 19.81
CA LEU A 645 11.24 7.54 21.16
C LEU A 645 10.91 9.01 21.53
N PRO A 646 10.11 9.27 22.59
CA PRO A 646 9.72 10.64 22.98
C PRO A 646 10.85 11.58 23.41
N ASP A 647 12.09 11.08 23.56
CA ASP A 647 13.31 11.87 23.81
C ASP A 647 14.11 12.17 22.52
N GLY A 648 13.57 11.82 21.36
CA GLY A 648 14.22 11.94 20.05
C GLY A 648 15.26 10.85 19.76
N SER A 649 15.47 9.87 20.65
CA SER A 649 16.41 8.77 20.42
C SER A 649 15.79 7.64 19.57
N PRO A 650 16.58 6.84 18.83
CA PRO A 650 16.03 5.80 17.95
C PRO A 650 15.34 4.64 18.71
N ASP A 651 14.12 4.30 18.32
CA ASP A 651 13.43 3.08 18.77
C ASP A 651 14.01 1.85 18.06
N ILE A 652 15.04 1.28 18.68
CA ILE A 652 15.78 0.13 18.16
C ILE A 652 14.89 -1.10 17.96
N GLU A 653 13.90 -1.36 18.83
CA GLU A 653 13.05 -2.54 18.67
C GLU A 653 12.10 -2.38 17.49
N ARG A 654 11.44 -1.22 17.37
CA ARG A 654 10.57 -0.91 16.22
C ARG A 654 11.35 -0.89 14.92
N GLN A 655 12.58 -0.35 14.91
CA GLN A 655 13.48 -0.41 13.75
C GLN A 655 13.83 -1.87 13.38
N MET A 656 14.20 -2.70 14.36
CA MET A 656 14.51 -4.10 14.13
C MET A 656 13.30 -4.89 13.61
N ASN A 657 12.09 -4.61 14.11
CA ASN A 657 10.85 -5.22 13.66
C ASN A 657 10.52 -4.84 12.21
N LEU A 658 10.52 -3.54 11.89
CA LEU A 658 10.20 -3.05 10.54
C LEU A 658 11.15 -3.62 9.47
N MET A 659 12.44 -3.79 9.77
CA MET A 659 13.37 -4.44 8.84
C MET A 659 13.00 -5.90 8.53
N ARG A 660 12.45 -6.62 9.50
CA ARG A 660 12.00 -8.01 9.37
C ARG A 660 10.70 -8.11 8.58
N ASP A 661 9.80 -7.14 8.73
CA ASP A 661 8.55 -7.08 7.96
C ASP A 661 8.81 -6.78 6.47
N VAL A 662 9.72 -5.85 6.15
CA VAL A 662 10.18 -5.61 4.76
C VAL A 662 10.86 -6.86 4.17
N GLN A 663 11.70 -7.56 4.93
CA GLN A 663 12.35 -8.79 4.48
C GLN A 663 11.32 -9.87 4.12
N ARG A 664 10.29 -10.04 4.94
CA ARG A 664 9.22 -11.00 4.68
C ARG A 664 8.38 -10.62 3.48
N GLN A 665 7.96 -9.37 3.38
CA GLN A 665 7.11 -8.92 2.27
C GLN A 665 7.80 -9.10 0.92
N ALA A 666 9.08 -8.74 0.83
CA ALA A 666 9.91 -8.97 -0.35
C ALA A 666 10.08 -10.48 -0.66
N SER A 667 10.36 -11.30 0.36
CA SER A 667 10.49 -12.76 0.21
C SER A 667 9.18 -13.42 -0.22
N PHE A 668 8.04 -12.90 0.23
CA PHE A 668 6.71 -13.38 -0.11
C PHE A 668 6.28 -12.99 -1.53
N GLN A 669 6.61 -11.78 -1.98
CA GLN A 669 6.43 -11.37 -3.36
C GLN A 669 7.25 -12.25 -4.31
N LEU A 670 8.52 -12.51 -3.98
CA LEU A 670 9.36 -13.46 -4.72
C LEU A 670 8.85 -14.90 -4.67
N LEU A 671 8.11 -15.30 -3.62
CA LEU A 671 7.46 -16.61 -3.51
C LEU A 671 6.22 -16.71 -4.39
N ALA A 672 5.42 -15.64 -4.51
CA ALA A 672 4.27 -15.62 -5.42
C ALA A 672 4.73 -15.77 -6.89
N GLN A 673 5.79 -15.06 -7.28
CA GLN A 673 6.38 -15.11 -8.62
C GLN A 673 7.04 -16.47 -8.92
N ASP A 674 7.73 -17.09 -7.95
CA ASP A 674 8.32 -18.43 -8.06
C ASP A 674 7.23 -19.52 -8.21
N LEU A 675 6.12 -19.42 -7.47
CA LEU A 675 5.04 -20.41 -7.51
C LEU A 675 4.13 -20.34 -8.74
N GLU A 676 3.91 -19.16 -9.33
CA GLU A 676 3.25 -19.02 -10.64
C GLU A 676 4.25 -19.22 -11.82
N GLY A 677 5.55 -19.40 -11.53
CA GLY A 677 6.58 -19.82 -12.50
C GLY A 677 7.26 -18.69 -13.29
N GLU A 678 7.14 -17.44 -12.83
CA GLU A 678 7.71 -16.25 -13.48
C GLU A 678 9.23 -16.13 -13.29
N LEU A 679 9.78 -16.75 -12.23
CA LEU A 679 11.21 -16.71 -11.91
C LEU A 679 11.90 -18.05 -12.22
N THR A 680 13.13 -17.97 -12.75
CA THR A 680 14.06 -19.11 -12.70
C THR A 680 14.73 -19.18 -11.34
N VAL A 681 15.23 -20.36 -10.95
CA VAL A 681 15.94 -20.54 -9.67
C VAL A 681 17.20 -19.67 -9.59
N GLU A 682 17.88 -19.46 -10.72
CA GLU A 682 18.99 -18.50 -10.82
C GLU A 682 18.51 -17.06 -10.56
N LYS A 683 17.42 -16.63 -11.19
CA LYS A 683 16.88 -15.27 -11.03
C LYS A 683 16.35 -15.01 -9.62
N LEU A 684 15.67 -16.00 -9.02
CA LEU A 684 15.23 -15.95 -7.63
C LEU A 684 16.41 -15.81 -6.66
N ALA A 685 17.48 -16.57 -6.86
CA ALA A 685 18.68 -16.48 -6.03
C ALA A 685 19.42 -15.12 -6.15
N ASP A 686 19.42 -14.53 -7.35
CA ASP A 686 19.85 -13.15 -7.60
C ASP A 686 19.00 -12.14 -6.79
N GLN A 687 17.66 -12.26 -6.82
CA GLN A 687 16.75 -11.37 -6.09
C GLN A 687 16.89 -11.51 -4.56
N LEU A 688 16.95 -12.74 -4.04
CA LEU A 688 17.16 -13.00 -2.61
C LEU A 688 18.52 -12.49 -2.12
N SER A 689 19.55 -12.54 -2.99
CA SER A 689 20.88 -11.98 -2.70
C SER A 689 20.87 -10.45 -2.70
N ALA A 690 20.16 -9.80 -3.63
CA ALA A 690 19.98 -8.35 -3.63
C ALA A 690 19.19 -7.85 -2.40
N LEU A 691 18.17 -8.60 -1.96
CA LEU A 691 17.44 -8.33 -0.72
C LEU A 691 18.36 -8.41 0.52
N ALA A 692 19.20 -9.44 0.60
CA ALA A 692 20.16 -9.60 1.68
C ALA A 692 21.22 -8.47 1.69
N ASP A 693 21.81 -8.15 0.52
CA ASP A 693 22.77 -7.05 0.37
C ASP A 693 22.16 -5.70 0.81
N MET A 694 20.92 -5.42 0.43
CA MET A 694 20.16 -4.23 0.85
C MET A 694 20.00 -4.16 2.38
N LEU A 695 19.57 -5.25 3.01
CA LEU A 695 19.32 -5.31 4.45
C LEU A 695 20.61 -5.27 5.27
N LEU A 696 21.71 -5.82 4.76
CA LEU A 696 23.06 -5.67 5.35
C LEU A 696 23.53 -4.22 5.29
N ALA A 697 23.32 -3.53 4.16
CA ALA A 697 23.66 -2.12 3.97
C ALA A 697 22.79 -1.15 4.79
N GLU A 698 21.58 -1.55 5.20
CA GLU A 698 20.77 -0.79 6.17
C GLU A 698 21.19 -1.10 7.61
N THR A 699 21.39 -2.37 7.96
CA THR A 699 21.85 -2.81 9.29
C THR A 699 23.15 -2.12 9.70
N LEU A 700 24.14 -2.02 8.79
CA LEU A 700 25.41 -1.33 9.04
C LEU A 700 25.20 0.11 9.54
N ARG A 701 24.30 0.86 8.91
CA ARG A 701 24.04 2.28 9.22
C ARG A 701 23.24 2.46 10.50
N ARG A 702 22.27 1.58 10.79
CA ARG A 702 21.54 1.59 12.06
C ARG A 702 22.47 1.29 13.23
N VAL A 703 23.43 0.40 13.04
CA VAL A 703 24.35 -0.03 14.09
C VAL A 703 25.53 0.93 14.30
N TRP A 704 26.03 1.58 13.25
CA TRP A 704 27.26 2.40 13.33
C TRP A 704 27.22 3.54 14.38
N PRO A 705 26.15 4.37 14.48
CA PRO A 705 26.01 5.36 15.56
C PRO A 705 26.00 4.77 16.98
N LEU A 706 25.69 3.48 17.13
CA LEU A 706 25.63 2.79 18.42
C LEU A 706 27.02 2.28 18.90
N VAL A 707 28.06 2.44 18.09
CA VAL A 707 29.45 2.03 18.40
C VAL A 707 30.50 3.10 18.12
N ASN A 708 30.25 3.99 17.16
CA ASN A 708 31.13 5.12 16.87
C ASN A 708 30.91 6.27 17.88
N LYS A 709 32.01 6.93 18.26
CA LYS A 709 32.01 8.09 19.18
C LYS A 709 32.32 9.42 18.49
N LEU A 710 32.63 9.40 17.19
CA LEU A 710 33.02 10.58 16.41
C LEU A 710 31.86 11.03 15.51
N PRO A 711 31.18 12.16 15.81
CA PRO A 711 30.08 12.65 14.99
C PRO A 711 30.50 12.88 13.53
N GLY A 712 29.65 12.48 12.58
CA GLY A 712 29.88 12.66 11.14
C GLY A 712 30.95 11.78 10.50
N ALA A 713 31.64 10.91 11.25
CA ALA A 713 32.56 9.93 10.66
C ALA A 713 31.77 8.72 10.10
N GLU A 714 32.04 8.33 8.86
CA GLU A 714 31.51 7.12 8.21
C GLU A 714 32.43 5.89 8.46
N PRO A 715 31.89 4.65 8.47
CA PRO A 715 32.67 3.46 8.78
C PRO A 715 33.51 3.00 7.58
N ARG A 716 34.83 2.87 7.76
CA ARG A 716 35.72 2.21 6.78
C ARG A 716 35.65 0.69 6.91
N PHE A 717 34.47 0.15 6.62
CA PHE A 717 34.08 -1.23 6.92
C PHE A 717 33.40 -1.90 5.71
N ALA A 718 33.70 -3.17 5.48
CA ALA A 718 33.10 -3.98 4.43
C ALA A 718 32.56 -5.31 4.99
N VAL A 719 31.35 -5.64 4.58
CA VAL A 719 30.74 -6.97 4.71
C VAL A 719 31.05 -7.76 3.44
N VAL A 720 31.83 -8.81 3.60
CA VAL A 720 32.15 -9.77 2.54
C VAL A 720 31.25 -10.99 2.69
N ALA A 721 30.49 -11.31 1.65
CA ALA A 721 29.66 -12.50 1.58
C ALA A 721 30.45 -13.70 1.04
N TYR A 722 30.33 -14.84 1.70
CA TYR A 722 30.88 -16.14 1.30
C TYR A 722 29.76 -17.12 0.94
N GLY A 723 30.11 -18.38 0.64
CA GLY A 723 29.16 -19.49 0.53
C GLY A 723 27.98 -19.21 -0.40
N LYS A 724 26.75 -19.28 0.10
CA LYS A 724 25.54 -19.09 -0.72
C LYS A 724 25.36 -17.64 -1.16
N LEU A 725 25.39 -16.68 -0.23
CA LEU A 725 25.20 -15.25 -0.54
C LEU A 725 26.32 -14.73 -1.45
N GLY A 726 27.54 -15.22 -1.21
CA GLY A 726 28.73 -14.92 -2.02
C GLY A 726 28.53 -15.34 -3.47
N GLY A 727 28.24 -16.62 -3.70
CA GLY A 727 27.99 -17.17 -5.04
C GLY A 727 26.61 -16.84 -5.65
N LYS A 728 25.83 -15.94 -5.03
CA LYS A 728 24.45 -15.58 -5.42
C LYS A 728 23.50 -16.78 -5.59
N GLU A 729 23.55 -17.69 -4.63
CA GLU A 729 22.88 -18.99 -4.65
C GLU A 729 21.89 -19.18 -3.48
N LEU A 730 21.41 -18.09 -2.87
CA LEU A 730 20.41 -18.14 -1.79
C LEU A 730 19.08 -18.78 -2.24
N GLY A 731 18.41 -19.40 -1.27
CA GLY A 731 16.98 -19.75 -1.30
C GLY A 731 16.36 -19.42 0.06
N TYR A 732 15.03 -19.32 0.14
CA TYR A 732 14.28 -18.68 1.25
C TYR A 732 14.76 -18.99 2.68
N VAL A 733 15.16 -20.23 2.96
CA VAL A 733 15.77 -20.63 4.25
C VAL A 733 17.27 -20.84 4.04
N SER A 734 18.04 -19.75 4.08
CA SER A 734 19.49 -19.77 3.93
C SER A 734 20.16 -18.79 4.86
N ASP A 735 21.12 -19.31 5.61
CA ASP A 735 22.05 -18.58 6.46
C ASP A 735 22.95 -17.68 5.61
N LEU A 736 23.42 -16.58 6.19
CA LEU A 736 24.37 -15.68 5.53
C LEU A 736 25.79 -15.97 6.02
N ASP A 737 26.63 -16.54 5.14
CA ASP A 737 28.06 -16.70 5.37
C ASP A 737 28.75 -15.32 5.24
N LEU A 738 29.24 -14.72 6.32
CA LEU A 738 29.78 -13.35 6.34
C LEU A 738 31.17 -13.25 6.97
N VAL A 739 32.02 -12.39 6.40
CA VAL A 739 33.32 -11.96 6.95
C VAL A 739 33.36 -10.44 6.98
N PHE A 740 33.84 -9.87 8.09
CA PHE A 740 33.91 -8.42 8.29
C PHE A 740 35.35 -7.92 8.15
N LEU A 741 35.55 -6.95 7.25
CA LEU A 741 36.84 -6.31 7.00
C LEU A 741 36.79 -4.81 7.27
N TYR A 742 37.91 -4.21 7.67
CA TYR A 742 38.04 -2.76 7.83
C TYR A 742 39.37 -2.23 7.28
N ASP A 743 39.40 -0.94 6.95
CA ASP A 743 40.60 -0.24 6.47
C ASP A 743 40.65 1.19 7.03
N ASP A 744 41.02 1.28 8.30
CA ASP A 744 40.97 2.50 9.10
C ASP A 744 42.31 2.68 9.83
N PRO A 745 42.99 3.83 9.70
CA PRO A 745 44.28 4.09 10.35
C PRO A 745 44.15 4.42 11.86
N ARG A 746 42.94 4.48 12.43
CA ARG A 746 42.74 4.72 13.86
C ARG A 746 43.34 3.60 14.74
N GLU A 747 43.98 3.99 15.83
CA GLU A 747 44.52 3.06 16.84
C GLU A 747 43.43 2.19 17.49
N ASP A 748 42.21 2.72 17.67
CA ASP A 748 41.07 2.00 18.24
C ASP A 748 40.23 1.21 17.21
N ALA A 749 40.62 1.22 15.93
CA ALA A 749 39.85 0.61 14.83
C ALA A 749 39.49 -0.86 15.11
N ALA A 750 40.45 -1.67 15.54
CA ALA A 750 40.22 -3.09 15.82
C ALA A 750 39.11 -3.31 16.88
N GLU A 751 39.07 -2.49 17.92
CA GLU A 751 38.04 -2.59 18.96
C GLU A 751 36.68 -2.10 18.47
N VAL A 752 36.66 -0.97 17.74
CA VAL A 752 35.45 -0.36 17.19
C VAL A 752 34.78 -1.24 16.14
N TYR A 753 35.54 -1.76 15.16
CA TYR A 753 34.98 -2.63 14.12
C TYR A 753 34.63 -4.03 14.64
N ALA A 754 35.30 -4.55 15.68
CA ALA A 754 34.84 -5.75 16.38
C ALA A 754 33.54 -5.52 17.18
N LYS A 755 33.32 -4.31 17.73
CA LYS A 755 32.02 -3.93 18.33
C LYS A 755 30.93 -3.76 17.27
N LEU A 756 31.25 -3.17 16.12
CA LEU A 756 30.35 -3.05 14.96
C LEU A 756 29.88 -4.42 14.49
N GLY A 757 30.82 -5.33 14.20
CA GLY A 757 30.52 -6.72 13.82
C GLY A 757 29.65 -7.45 14.85
N ARG A 758 29.92 -7.30 16.16
CA ARG A 758 29.08 -7.90 17.23
C ARG A 758 27.66 -7.36 17.23
N ARG A 759 27.47 -6.04 17.12
CA ARG A 759 26.12 -5.45 17.11
C ARG A 759 25.38 -5.76 15.80
N MET A 760 26.05 -5.79 14.64
CA MET A 760 25.45 -6.23 13.38
C MET A 760 25.01 -7.69 13.46
N ALA A 761 25.87 -8.57 13.99
CA ALA A 761 25.53 -9.97 14.22
C ALA A 761 24.27 -10.14 15.08
N SER A 762 24.16 -9.37 16.17
CA SER A 762 22.94 -9.32 17.00
C SER A 762 21.73 -8.77 16.25
N TRP A 763 21.87 -7.68 15.49
CA TRP A 763 20.76 -7.04 14.78
C TRP A 763 20.08 -7.99 13.77
N LEU A 764 20.89 -8.77 13.04
CA LEU A 764 20.44 -9.78 12.09
C LEU A 764 19.78 -10.98 12.79
N SER A 765 20.46 -11.54 13.80
CA SER A 765 20.10 -12.84 14.39
C SER A 765 19.14 -12.77 15.58
N THR A 766 19.03 -11.65 16.31
CA THR A 766 18.17 -11.56 17.51
C THR A 766 16.70 -11.85 17.17
N MET A 767 16.05 -12.68 18.00
CA MET A 767 14.62 -12.94 17.92
C MET A 767 13.84 -11.75 18.51
N THR A 768 12.85 -11.25 17.77
CA THR A 768 11.92 -10.21 18.21
C THR A 768 10.47 -10.71 18.08
N SER A 769 9.48 -9.87 18.41
CA SER A 769 8.07 -10.11 18.09
C SER A 769 7.85 -10.33 16.59
N SER A 770 8.62 -9.63 15.75
CA SER A 770 8.71 -9.81 14.30
C SER A 770 9.79 -10.85 13.88
N GLY A 771 10.19 -11.79 14.73
CA GLY A 771 11.07 -12.92 14.40
C GLY A 771 12.57 -12.60 14.35
N ARG A 772 13.38 -13.42 13.65
CA ARG A 772 14.76 -13.07 13.25
C ARG A 772 14.77 -12.43 11.86
N LEU A 773 15.86 -11.74 11.49
CA LEU A 773 16.03 -11.23 10.12
C LEU A 773 16.78 -12.24 9.24
N TYR A 774 17.92 -12.74 9.73
CA TYR A 774 18.67 -13.85 9.12
C TYR A 774 19.44 -14.61 10.23
N GLU A 775 19.59 -15.93 10.07
CA GLU A 775 20.68 -16.66 10.73
C GLU A 775 21.99 -16.39 9.97
N ILE A 776 23.12 -16.39 10.67
CA ILE A 776 24.42 -15.96 10.13
C ILE A 776 25.53 -16.94 10.51
N ASP A 777 26.49 -17.13 9.61
CA ASP A 777 27.70 -17.92 9.86
C ASP A 777 28.94 -17.02 9.69
N LEU A 778 29.77 -16.94 10.72
CA LEU A 778 30.98 -16.10 10.77
C LEU A 778 32.26 -16.95 10.84
N ARG A 779 32.18 -18.26 10.56
CA ARG A 779 33.29 -19.23 10.71
C ARG A 779 34.29 -19.24 9.55
N LEU A 780 33.97 -18.57 8.44
CA LEU A 780 34.86 -18.42 7.27
C LEU A 780 35.78 -17.19 7.36
N ARG A 781 35.83 -16.52 8.51
CA ARG A 781 36.81 -15.46 8.81
C ARG A 781 38.19 -16.09 9.13
N PRO A 782 39.31 -15.35 8.97
CA PRO A 782 40.64 -15.80 9.40
C PRO A 782 40.64 -16.37 10.82
N ASP A 783 41.33 -17.51 11.02
CA ASP A 783 41.38 -18.28 12.27
C ASP A 783 40.01 -18.80 12.78
N GLY A 784 38.97 -18.76 11.95
CA GLY A 784 37.64 -19.27 12.25
C GLY A 784 37.09 -18.71 13.56
N ASP A 785 36.55 -19.58 14.42
CA ASP A 785 35.95 -19.15 15.69
C ASP A 785 36.93 -18.60 16.73
N ALA A 786 38.23 -18.90 16.60
CA ALA A 786 39.28 -18.30 17.42
C ALA A 786 39.68 -16.88 16.92
N GLY A 787 39.38 -16.56 15.67
CA GLY A 787 39.77 -15.31 15.03
C GLY A 787 38.97 -14.08 15.43
N LEU A 788 39.58 -12.91 15.26
CA LEU A 788 38.94 -11.61 15.46
C LEU A 788 37.67 -11.48 14.60
N LEU A 789 36.63 -10.89 15.17
CA LEU A 789 35.32 -10.79 14.49
C LEU A 789 35.34 -9.84 13.28
N ALA A 790 36.23 -8.84 13.29
CA ALA A 790 36.55 -8.00 12.16
C ALA A 790 38.07 -7.90 12.03
N VAL A 791 38.59 -7.95 10.81
CA VAL A 791 40.03 -8.00 10.51
C VAL A 791 40.39 -6.84 9.58
N SER A 792 41.60 -6.27 9.71
CA SER A 792 42.05 -5.28 8.73
C SER A 792 42.23 -5.91 7.35
N VAL A 793 42.03 -5.16 6.27
CA VAL A 793 42.22 -5.71 4.90
C VAL A 793 43.65 -6.23 4.70
N GLU A 794 44.66 -5.61 5.30
CA GLU A 794 46.04 -6.11 5.22
C GLU A 794 46.28 -7.37 6.07
N GLY A 795 45.69 -7.46 7.27
CA GLY A 795 45.76 -8.70 8.07
C GLY A 795 45.06 -9.87 7.38
N PHE A 796 43.94 -9.62 6.71
CA PHE A 796 43.29 -10.59 5.84
C PHE A 796 44.18 -10.99 4.65
N ALA A 797 44.85 -10.04 4.00
CA ALA A 797 45.77 -10.31 2.90
C ALA A 797 46.99 -11.13 3.34
N GLU A 798 47.62 -10.79 4.47
CA GLU A 798 48.72 -11.55 5.05
C GLU A 798 48.30 -12.97 5.41
N TYR A 799 47.15 -13.14 6.05
CA TYR A 799 46.58 -14.46 6.36
C TYR A 799 46.37 -15.31 5.10
N GLN A 800 45.70 -14.75 4.09
CA GLN A 800 45.42 -15.45 2.83
C GLN A 800 46.69 -15.82 2.04
N ARG A 801 47.78 -15.04 2.18
CA ARG A 801 49.10 -15.31 1.57
C ARG A 801 49.92 -16.37 2.32
N LYS A 802 49.86 -16.41 3.66
CA LYS A 802 50.81 -17.16 4.51
C LYS A 802 50.24 -18.34 5.29
N HIS A 803 48.94 -18.30 5.61
CA HIS A 803 48.33 -19.19 6.62
C HIS A 803 47.09 -19.93 6.12
N ALA A 804 46.36 -19.36 5.16
CA ALA A 804 45.13 -19.96 4.64
C ALA A 804 45.38 -21.28 3.88
N TRP A 805 44.50 -22.25 4.11
CA TRP A 805 44.52 -23.56 3.46
C TRP A 805 43.87 -23.52 2.06
N VAL A 806 44.14 -24.52 1.22
CA VAL A 806 43.53 -24.62 -0.13
C VAL A 806 41.99 -24.61 -0.07
N TRP A 807 41.37 -25.17 0.97
CA TRP A 807 39.91 -25.15 1.14
C TRP A 807 39.34 -23.75 1.47
N GLU A 808 40.14 -22.87 2.08
CA GLU A 808 39.76 -21.46 2.28
C GLU A 808 39.90 -20.67 0.97
N HIS A 809 40.94 -20.96 0.18
CA HIS A 809 41.04 -20.44 -1.19
C HIS A 809 39.89 -20.95 -2.07
N GLN A 810 39.41 -22.19 -1.90
CA GLN A 810 38.17 -22.69 -2.54
C GLN A 810 36.97 -21.85 -2.14
N ALA A 811 36.78 -21.55 -0.86
CA ALA A 811 35.68 -20.69 -0.38
C ALA A 811 35.78 -19.24 -0.92
N LEU A 812 37.00 -18.70 -1.01
CA LEU A 812 37.33 -17.37 -1.53
C LEU A 812 36.93 -17.19 -3.01
N THR A 813 36.89 -18.28 -3.82
CA THR A 813 36.41 -18.21 -5.21
C THR A 813 34.99 -17.62 -5.30
N ARG A 814 34.10 -18.03 -4.38
CA ARG A 814 32.70 -17.61 -4.27
C ARG A 814 32.51 -16.31 -3.48
N ALA A 815 33.55 -15.79 -2.85
CA ALA A 815 33.43 -14.58 -2.02
C ALA A 815 33.19 -13.32 -2.87
N ARG A 816 32.52 -12.32 -2.28
CA ARG A 816 32.34 -10.98 -2.87
C ARG A 816 32.09 -9.92 -1.81
N PHE A 817 32.34 -8.66 -2.14
CA PHE A 817 31.73 -7.53 -1.43
C PHE A 817 30.18 -7.60 -1.50
N ALA A 818 29.51 -7.30 -0.38
CA ALA A 818 28.05 -7.27 -0.29
C ALA A 818 27.50 -5.93 0.22
N ALA A 819 28.12 -5.33 1.25
CA ALA A 819 27.71 -4.05 1.81
C ALA A 819 28.88 -3.32 2.50
N GLY A 820 28.82 -1.99 2.57
CA GLY A 820 29.79 -1.17 3.31
C GLY A 820 30.47 -0.09 2.46
N ASP A 821 31.67 0.32 2.88
CA ASP A 821 32.53 1.25 2.16
C ASP A 821 33.02 0.61 0.83
N PRO A 822 32.73 1.21 -0.35
CA PRO A 822 33.13 0.64 -1.63
C PRO A 822 34.65 0.61 -1.88
N GLY A 823 35.43 1.46 -1.21
CA GLY A 823 36.89 1.46 -1.28
C GLY A 823 37.48 0.27 -0.53
N VAL A 824 36.96 -0.04 0.66
CA VAL A 824 37.32 -1.27 1.42
C VAL A 824 36.90 -2.51 0.63
N GLY A 825 35.71 -2.49 0.01
CA GLY A 825 35.26 -3.53 -0.92
C GLY A 825 36.18 -3.71 -2.14
N ALA A 826 36.65 -2.62 -2.74
CA ALA A 826 37.58 -2.64 -3.87
C ALA A 826 38.96 -3.19 -3.48
N ARG A 827 39.49 -2.84 -2.29
CA ARG A 827 40.72 -3.46 -1.76
C ARG A 827 40.55 -4.95 -1.50
N PHE A 828 39.41 -5.37 -0.93
CA PHE A 828 39.10 -6.79 -0.76
C PHE A 828 39.13 -7.54 -2.12
N GLU A 829 38.46 -7.02 -3.16
CA GLU A 829 38.47 -7.66 -4.48
C GLU A 829 39.87 -7.67 -5.12
N ALA A 830 40.72 -6.68 -4.85
CA ALA A 830 42.12 -6.69 -5.28
C ALA A 830 42.91 -7.83 -4.61
N VAL A 831 42.81 -7.97 -3.28
CA VAL A 831 43.43 -9.08 -2.53
C VAL A 831 42.88 -10.43 -2.98
N ARG A 832 41.55 -10.57 -3.09
CA ARG A 832 40.90 -11.79 -3.60
C ARG A 832 41.44 -12.19 -4.99
N LYS A 833 41.61 -11.23 -5.89
CA LYS A 833 42.21 -11.48 -7.21
C LYS A 833 43.68 -11.89 -7.12
N GLU A 834 44.49 -11.19 -6.32
CA GLU A 834 45.90 -11.52 -6.08
C GLU A 834 46.04 -13.00 -5.64
N ILE A 835 45.28 -13.41 -4.62
CA ILE A 835 45.30 -14.79 -4.10
C ILE A 835 44.86 -15.79 -5.15
N LEU A 836 43.73 -15.57 -5.84
CA LEU A 836 43.20 -16.53 -6.81
C LEU A 836 44.12 -16.68 -8.04
N LEU A 837 44.82 -15.60 -8.45
CA LEU A 837 45.80 -15.60 -9.56
C LEU A 837 47.16 -16.23 -9.21
N GLN A 838 47.42 -16.65 -7.97
CA GLN A 838 48.67 -17.30 -7.60
C GLN A 838 48.92 -18.58 -8.43
N PRO A 839 50.12 -18.80 -8.97
CA PRO A 839 50.48 -20.07 -9.60
C PRO A 839 50.54 -21.18 -8.55
N ARG A 840 49.92 -22.33 -8.83
CA ARG A 840 49.85 -23.49 -7.93
C ARG A 840 50.22 -24.78 -8.65
N ASP A 841 50.80 -25.72 -7.92
CA ASP A 841 50.93 -27.11 -8.37
C ASP A 841 49.54 -27.75 -8.45
N ALA A 842 49.07 -28.00 -9.67
CA ALA A 842 47.75 -28.58 -9.92
C ALA A 842 47.60 -30.00 -9.35
N ALA A 843 48.67 -30.81 -9.30
CA ALA A 843 48.61 -32.15 -8.72
C ALA A 843 48.46 -32.10 -7.19
N LYS A 844 49.18 -31.18 -6.52
CA LYS A 844 49.00 -30.91 -5.08
C LYS A 844 47.61 -30.38 -4.76
N VAL A 845 47.14 -29.37 -5.52
CA VAL A 845 45.78 -28.82 -5.34
C VAL A 845 44.71 -29.89 -5.59
N ARG A 846 44.87 -30.75 -6.61
CA ARG A 846 43.97 -31.90 -6.85
C ARG A 846 43.90 -32.79 -5.61
N ALA A 847 45.04 -33.20 -5.05
CA ALA A 847 45.07 -34.06 -3.87
C ALA A 847 44.35 -33.45 -2.65
N GLU A 848 44.56 -32.15 -2.38
CA GLU A 848 43.88 -31.45 -1.27
C GLU A 848 42.37 -31.28 -1.52
N VAL A 849 41.96 -30.96 -2.76
CA VAL A 849 40.55 -30.86 -3.18
C VAL A 849 39.84 -32.21 -3.08
N LEU A 850 40.49 -33.32 -3.46
CA LEU A 850 39.96 -34.67 -3.32
C LEU A 850 39.75 -35.05 -1.84
N ALA A 851 40.77 -34.87 -0.99
CA ALA A 851 40.69 -35.18 0.43
C ALA A 851 39.61 -34.33 1.15
N MET A 852 39.49 -33.05 0.80
CA MET A 852 38.43 -32.18 1.33
C MET A 852 37.04 -32.61 0.85
N ARG A 853 36.90 -33.08 -0.40
CA ARG A 853 35.64 -33.58 -0.94
C ARG A 853 35.16 -34.83 -0.20
N GLU A 854 36.07 -35.75 0.10
CA GLU A 854 35.80 -36.95 0.90
C GLU A 854 35.37 -36.60 2.32
N LYS A 855 36.09 -35.67 2.98
CA LYS A 855 35.72 -35.13 4.30
C LYS A 855 34.31 -34.54 4.32
N ILE A 856 33.89 -33.82 3.27
CA ILE A 856 32.50 -33.31 3.16
C ILE A 856 31.48 -34.44 3.01
N SER A 857 31.75 -35.49 2.21
CA SER A 857 30.85 -36.65 2.11
C SER A 857 30.77 -37.44 3.42
N ALA A 858 31.88 -37.63 4.12
CA ALA A 858 31.91 -38.30 5.43
C ALA A 858 31.10 -37.52 6.50
N GLY A 859 31.08 -36.19 6.42
CA GLY A 859 30.24 -35.33 7.26
C GLY A 859 28.74 -35.35 6.90
N HIS A 860 28.37 -35.76 5.68
CA HIS A 860 26.99 -35.80 5.19
C HIS A 860 26.57 -37.20 4.72
N PRO A 861 26.66 -38.24 5.59
CA PRO A 861 26.49 -39.63 5.17
C PRO A 861 25.07 -39.90 4.67
N ASN A 862 24.95 -40.31 3.41
CA ASN A 862 23.70 -40.78 2.86
C ASN A 862 23.41 -42.23 3.31
N LYS A 863 22.53 -42.36 4.32
CA LYS A 863 22.06 -43.66 4.86
C LYS A 863 20.80 -44.22 4.15
N THR A 864 20.40 -43.64 3.02
CA THR A 864 19.25 -44.09 2.22
C THR A 864 19.72 -44.60 0.85
N ASP A 865 18.91 -45.46 0.24
CA ASP A 865 19.05 -45.90 -1.16
C ASP A 865 18.95 -44.72 -2.15
N LYS A 866 18.08 -43.76 -1.86
CA LYS A 866 17.84 -42.52 -2.62
C LYS A 866 19.12 -41.69 -2.83
N PHE A 867 19.26 -41.10 -4.02
CA PHE A 867 20.34 -40.19 -4.41
C PHE A 867 20.17 -38.79 -3.78
N ASP A 868 21.18 -38.31 -3.05
CA ASP A 868 21.27 -36.97 -2.45
C ASP A 868 21.82 -35.96 -3.46
N LEU A 869 20.93 -35.07 -3.95
CA LEU A 869 21.23 -34.16 -5.08
C LEU A 869 22.40 -33.21 -4.82
N LYS A 870 22.80 -33.02 -3.56
CA LYS A 870 23.92 -32.15 -3.17
C LYS A 870 25.21 -32.91 -2.91
N HIS A 871 25.18 -33.94 -2.05
CA HIS A 871 26.41 -34.49 -1.45
C HIS A 871 26.90 -35.82 -2.03
N ASP A 872 26.05 -36.56 -2.74
CA ASP A 872 26.44 -37.82 -3.38
C ASP A 872 27.31 -37.58 -4.63
N ARG A 873 27.95 -38.65 -5.13
CA ARG A 873 28.70 -38.60 -6.38
C ARG A 873 27.80 -38.36 -7.59
N GLY A 874 28.15 -37.35 -8.39
CA GLY A 874 27.31 -36.77 -9.43
C GLY A 874 26.34 -35.69 -8.94
N GLY A 875 26.38 -35.30 -7.66
CA GLY A 875 25.60 -34.21 -7.08
C GLY A 875 26.23 -32.83 -7.25
N MET A 876 25.52 -31.78 -6.85
CA MET A 876 25.94 -30.38 -7.05
C MET A 876 27.32 -30.03 -6.45
N VAL A 877 27.72 -30.64 -5.34
CA VAL A 877 29.04 -30.37 -4.71
C VAL A 877 30.20 -30.87 -5.59
N ASP A 878 30.00 -31.91 -6.41
CA ASP A 878 31.03 -32.35 -7.36
C ASP A 878 31.27 -31.27 -8.45
N VAL A 879 30.23 -30.58 -8.92
CA VAL A 879 30.36 -29.45 -9.86
C VAL A 879 31.06 -28.26 -9.20
N GLU A 880 30.65 -27.89 -7.99
CA GLU A 880 31.28 -26.79 -7.23
C GLU A 880 32.77 -27.03 -6.97
N PHE A 881 33.16 -28.27 -6.70
CA PHE A 881 34.57 -28.62 -6.48
C PHE A 881 35.38 -28.59 -7.79
N VAL A 882 34.79 -28.99 -8.92
CA VAL A 882 35.44 -28.88 -10.25
C VAL A 882 35.65 -27.42 -10.64
N THR A 883 34.63 -26.55 -10.51
CA THR A 883 34.77 -25.13 -10.86
C THR A 883 35.78 -24.42 -9.96
N GLN A 884 35.77 -24.70 -8.65
CA GLN A 884 36.76 -24.18 -7.70
C GLN A 884 38.18 -24.62 -8.05
N TYR A 885 38.40 -25.91 -8.35
CA TYR A 885 39.71 -26.44 -8.77
C TYR A 885 40.22 -25.76 -10.05
N LEU A 886 39.35 -25.57 -11.04
CA LEU A 886 39.70 -24.89 -12.29
C LEU A 886 40.09 -23.42 -12.03
N VAL A 887 39.35 -22.69 -11.17
CA VAL A 887 39.75 -21.33 -10.77
C VAL A 887 41.12 -21.34 -10.08
N LEU A 888 41.34 -22.21 -9.08
CA LEU A 888 42.58 -22.21 -8.29
C LEU A 888 43.83 -22.63 -9.07
N THR A 889 43.69 -23.44 -10.12
CA THR A 889 44.82 -23.96 -10.91
C THR A 889 45.02 -23.23 -12.25
N GLN A 890 43.95 -22.71 -12.87
CA GLN A 890 44.01 -22.15 -14.24
C GLN A 890 43.87 -20.62 -14.28
N ALA A 891 43.40 -19.95 -13.23
CA ALA A 891 43.19 -18.50 -13.24
C ALA A 891 44.47 -17.70 -13.53
N ALA A 892 45.65 -18.20 -13.12
CA ALA A 892 46.94 -17.57 -13.41
C ALA A 892 47.22 -17.43 -14.93
N ALA A 893 46.71 -18.36 -15.75
CA ALA A 893 46.77 -18.29 -17.21
C ALA A 893 45.49 -17.69 -17.83
N HIS A 894 44.34 -17.87 -17.18
CA HIS A 894 43.03 -17.42 -17.65
C HIS A 894 42.32 -16.53 -16.59
N PRO A 895 42.73 -15.25 -16.40
CA PRO A 895 42.21 -14.38 -15.33
C PRO A 895 40.70 -14.14 -15.35
N VAL A 896 40.03 -14.39 -16.48
CA VAL A 896 38.57 -14.36 -16.64
C VAL A 896 37.84 -15.31 -15.67
N LEU A 897 38.48 -16.39 -15.23
CA LEU A 897 37.96 -17.34 -14.24
C LEU A 897 37.74 -16.73 -12.83
N VAL A 898 38.37 -15.60 -12.52
CA VAL A 898 38.30 -14.97 -11.17
C VAL A 898 37.00 -14.19 -10.96
N GLY A 899 36.20 -14.01 -12.01
CA GLY A 899 34.86 -13.41 -11.92
C GLY A 899 33.91 -14.28 -11.09
N ASN A 900 33.21 -13.67 -10.12
CA ASN A 900 32.14 -14.34 -9.38
C ASN A 900 30.87 -14.39 -10.26
N LEU A 901 30.82 -15.40 -11.13
CA LEU A 901 29.84 -15.55 -12.22
C LEU A 901 28.94 -16.79 -12.06
N GLY A 902 29.13 -17.57 -10.99
CA GLY A 902 28.41 -18.81 -10.74
C GLY A 902 28.88 -20.01 -11.57
N ASN A 903 28.54 -21.22 -11.10
CA ASN A 903 29.07 -22.49 -11.63
C ASN A 903 28.80 -22.69 -13.13
N ILE A 904 27.60 -22.35 -13.60
CA ILE A 904 27.17 -22.48 -15.01
C ILE A 904 28.05 -21.61 -15.93
N ALA A 905 28.34 -20.36 -15.53
CA ALA A 905 29.17 -19.47 -16.33
C ALA A 905 30.65 -19.89 -16.30
N LEU A 906 31.16 -20.37 -15.17
CA LEU A 906 32.53 -20.87 -15.03
C LEU A 906 32.78 -22.10 -15.92
N LEU A 907 31.82 -23.04 -16.02
CA LEU A 907 31.90 -24.14 -16.98
C LEU A 907 31.91 -23.63 -18.44
N GLY A 908 31.06 -22.65 -18.76
CA GLY A 908 31.03 -22.02 -20.08
C GLY A 908 32.30 -21.22 -20.42
N ILE A 909 33.02 -20.70 -19.43
CA ILE A 909 34.35 -20.12 -19.60
C ILE A 909 35.38 -21.23 -19.84
N ALA A 910 35.44 -22.23 -18.95
CA ALA A 910 36.38 -23.35 -19.06
C ALA A 910 36.32 -24.07 -20.42
N ALA A 911 35.12 -24.19 -21.01
CA ALA A 911 34.94 -24.69 -22.37
C ALA A 911 35.57 -23.81 -23.47
N ARG A 912 35.44 -22.48 -23.37
CA ARG A 912 36.03 -21.54 -24.35
C ARG A 912 37.55 -21.43 -24.22
N GLU A 913 38.05 -21.52 -23.00
CA GLU A 913 39.49 -21.52 -22.70
C GLU A 913 40.17 -22.88 -22.99
N GLY A 914 39.41 -23.90 -23.43
CA GLY A 914 39.95 -25.24 -23.76
C GLY A 914 40.28 -26.13 -22.56
N LEU A 915 39.86 -25.75 -21.35
CA LEU A 915 40.15 -26.42 -20.08
C LEU A 915 39.22 -27.63 -19.82
N VAL A 916 38.06 -27.68 -20.49
CA VAL A 916 37.08 -28.78 -20.44
C VAL A 916 36.49 -28.93 -21.84
N ASP A 917 36.18 -30.16 -22.26
CA ASP A 917 35.44 -30.39 -23.51
C ASP A 917 34.09 -29.62 -23.53
N PRO A 918 33.75 -28.88 -24.60
CA PRO A 918 32.53 -28.07 -24.64
C PRO A 918 31.22 -28.84 -24.46
N ALA A 919 31.13 -30.09 -24.92
CA ALA A 919 29.94 -30.92 -24.76
C ALA A 919 29.82 -31.48 -23.32
N VAL A 920 30.94 -31.83 -22.68
CA VAL A 920 30.99 -32.19 -21.25
C VAL A 920 30.59 -30.99 -20.38
N ALA A 921 31.16 -29.82 -20.64
CA ALA A 921 30.86 -28.60 -19.90
C ALA A 921 29.39 -28.18 -20.03
N ALA A 922 28.82 -28.20 -21.23
CA ALA A 922 27.42 -27.88 -21.48
C ALA A 922 26.48 -28.86 -20.74
N ARG A 923 26.70 -30.18 -20.91
CA ARG A 923 25.89 -31.21 -20.23
C ARG A 923 25.94 -31.08 -18.71
N ALA A 924 27.11 -30.79 -18.14
CA ALA A 924 27.25 -30.63 -16.69
C ALA A 924 26.62 -29.31 -16.17
N ALA A 925 26.63 -28.23 -16.96
CA ALA A 925 25.95 -26.98 -16.62
C ALA A 925 24.41 -27.15 -16.62
N ASP A 926 23.87 -27.87 -17.60
CA ASP A 926 22.43 -28.18 -17.66
C ASP A 926 22.02 -29.17 -16.56
N ALA A 927 22.85 -30.17 -16.26
CA ALA A 927 22.69 -31.04 -15.10
C ALA A 927 22.66 -30.25 -13.79
N TYR A 928 23.60 -29.32 -13.58
CA TYR A 928 23.61 -28.46 -12.39
C TYR A 928 22.32 -27.63 -12.26
N ARG A 929 21.83 -27.05 -13.36
CA ARG A 929 20.55 -26.31 -13.36
C ARG A 929 19.36 -27.20 -12.97
N THR A 930 19.29 -28.41 -13.50
CA THR A 930 18.21 -29.36 -13.18
C THR A 930 18.30 -29.87 -11.75
N LEU A 931 19.50 -30.16 -11.23
CA LEU A 931 19.74 -30.51 -9.82
C LEU A 931 19.35 -29.36 -8.87
N ARG A 932 19.67 -28.11 -9.21
CA ARG A 932 19.24 -26.91 -8.47
C ARG A 932 17.71 -26.78 -8.46
N ARG A 933 17.05 -26.93 -9.61
CA ARG A 933 15.59 -26.85 -9.75
C ARG A 933 14.90 -27.92 -8.90
N MET A 934 15.35 -29.16 -8.97
CA MET A 934 14.78 -30.27 -8.19
C MET A 934 15.02 -30.09 -6.68
N GLN A 935 16.20 -29.61 -6.25
CA GLN A 935 16.44 -29.28 -4.84
C GLN A 935 15.51 -28.16 -4.34
N HIS A 936 15.28 -27.12 -5.15
CA HIS A 936 14.38 -26.02 -4.81
C HIS A 936 12.94 -26.51 -4.62
N GLN A 937 12.42 -27.27 -5.60
CA GLN A 937 11.08 -27.86 -5.55
C GLN A 937 10.90 -28.79 -4.33
N ILE A 938 11.88 -29.64 -4.02
CA ILE A 938 11.80 -30.54 -2.86
C ILE A 938 11.79 -29.76 -1.53
N ARG A 939 12.52 -28.64 -1.43
CA ARG A 939 12.46 -27.75 -0.24
C ARG A 939 11.13 -27.03 -0.08
N LEU A 940 10.51 -26.59 -1.18
CA LEU A 940 9.14 -26.03 -1.13
C LEU A 940 8.12 -27.07 -0.65
N GLN A 941 8.34 -28.34 -0.95
CA GLN A 941 7.60 -29.47 -0.36
C GLN A 941 7.99 -29.80 1.10
N GLY A 942 8.66 -28.89 1.80
CA GLY A 942 8.97 -28.98 3.24
C GLY A 942 10.08 -29.96 3.60
N GLN A 943 10.78 -30.55 2.62
CA GLN A 943 11.82 -31.55 2.88
C GLN A 943 13.20 -30.88 2.99
N GLU A 944 13.81 -30.99 4.18
CA GLU A 944 15.17 -30.50 4.47
C GLU A 944 16.22 -31.09 3.51
N LYS A 945 16.12 -32.39 3.24
CA LYS A 945 17.10 -33.19 2.48
C LYS A 945 16.56 -33.56 1.11
N ALA A 946 17.05 -32.88 0.08
CA ALA A 946 16.66 -33.10 -1.30
C ALA A 946 17.21 -34.44 -1.83
N ARG A 947 16.38 -35.50 -1.78
CA ARG A 947 16.73 -36.87 -2.19
C ARG A 947 15.70 -37.48 -3.13
N VAL A 948 16.15 -38.08 -4.22
CA VAL A 948 15.30 -38.70 -5.27
C VAL A 948 15.52 -40.21 -5.36
N ALA A 949 14.58 -40.94 -5.95
CA ALA A 949 14.74 -42.38 -6.19
C ALA A 949 15.95 -42.65 -7.14
N PRO A 950 16.67 -43.78 -7.02
CA PRO A 950 17.95 -43.98 -7.71
C PRO A 950 17.94 -43.88 -9.25
N GLY A 951 16.80 -44.17 -9.88
CA GLY A 951 16.62 -44.04 -11.34
C GLY A 951 16.22 -42.64 -11.83
N VAL A 952 16.06 -41.67 -10.92
CA VAL A 952 15.67 -40.29 -11.23
C VAL A 952 16.92 -39.43 -11.35
N LEU A 953 17.01 -38.62 -12.42
CA LEU A 953 18.17 -37.76 -12.76
C LEU A 953 19.49 -38.50 -13.05
N GLY A 954 19.40 -39.71 -13.62
CA GLY A 954 20.57 -40.51 -13.99
C GLY A 954 21.47 -39.84 -15.04
N ALA A 955 20.90 -39.27 -16.11
CA ALA A 955 21.67 -38.65 -17.19
C ALA A 955 22.40 -37.37 -16.74
N GLU A 956 21.80 -36.62 -15.81
CA GLU A 956 22.38 -35.47 -15.13
C GLU A 956 23.53 -35.90 -14.21
N ARG A 957 23.31 -36.94 -13.41
CA ARG A 957 24.32 -37.53 -12.52
C ARG A 957 25.54 -38.00 -13.32
N ASP A 958 25.31 -38.71 -14.43
CA ASP A 958 26.36 -39.20 -15.33
C ASP A 958 27.11 -38.05 -16.02
N ALA A 959 26.43 -36.94 -16.35
CA ALA A 959 27.09 -35.75 -16.88
C ALA A 959 28.02 -35.08 -15.86
N VAL A 960 27.62 -35.01 -14.59
CA VAL A 960 28.47 -34.48 -13.50
C VAL A 960 29.63 -35.45 -13.19
N VAL A 961 29.42 -36.76 -13.21
CA VAL A 961 30.49 -37.76 -13.06
C VAL A 961 31.48 -37.70 -14.23
N LEU A 962 31.00 -37.48 -15.46
CA LEU A 962 31.87 -37.30 -16.64
C LEU A 962 32.73 -36.04 -16.52
N LEU A 963 32.14 -34.90 -16.10
CA LEU A 963 32.89 -33.67 -15.80
C LEU A 963 33.92 -33.91 -14.69
N TRP A 964 33.53 -34.56 -13.59
CA TRP A 964 34.42 -34.88 -12.49
C TRP A 964 35.61 -35.72 -12.95
N ASN A 965 35.36 -36.77 -13.75
CA ASN A 965 36.43 -37.63 -14.26
C ASN A 965 37.33 -36.91 -15.28
N ALA A 966 36.80 -35.99 -16.08
CA ALA A 966 37.58 -35.22 -17.06
C ALA A 966 38.56 -34.21 -16.41
N VAL A 967 38.26 -33.70 -15.21
CA VAL A 967 39.05 -32.64 -14.56
C VAL A 967 39.77 -33.11 -13.29
N LEU A 968 39.16 -34.02 -12.53
CA LEU A 968 39.65 -34.53 -11.24
C LEU A 968 39.82 -36.06 -11.23
N GLY A 969 39.52 -36.76 -12.32
CA GLY A 969 39.88 -38.18 -12.49
C GLY A 969 41.39 -38.38 -12.61
N ASP A 970 41.83 -39.65 -12.57
CA ASP A 970 43.22 -39.98 -12.86
C ASP A 970 43.46 -39.94 -14.37
N ALA A 971 44.60 -39.39 -14.78
CA ALA A 971 44.96 -39.31 -16.20
C ALA A 971 45.02 -40.73 -16.80
N PRO A 972 44.47 -40.97 -18.00
CA PRO A 972 44.57 -42.27 -18.64
C PRO A 972 46.05 -42.61 -18.83
N ALA A 973 46.46 -43.78 -18.33
CA ALA A 973 47.83 -44.25 -18.48
C ALA A 973 48.18 -44.29 -19.97
N ALA A 974 49.21 -43.56 -20.37
CA ALA A 974 49.63 -43.51 -21.76
C ALA A 974 50.02 -44.92 -22.23
N HIS A 975 49.26 -45.48 -23.16
CA HIS A 975 49.65 -46.70 -23.86
C HIS A 975 50.94 -46.40 -24.65
N ALA A 976 51.98 -47.18 -24.34
CA ALA A 976 53.30 -47.09 -24.95
C ALA A 976 53.36 -47.80 -26.32
#